data_AF-A0AAD4D9Y5-F1
#
_entry.id   AF-A0AAD4D9Y5-F1
#
_cell.length_a   1.000
_cell.length_b   1.000
_cell.length_c   1.000
_cell.angle_alpha   90.00
_cell.angle_beta   90.00
_cell.angle_gamma   90.00
#
_symmetry.space_group_name_H-M   'P 1'
#
loop_
_entity.id
_entity.type
_entity.pdbx_description
1 polymer ?
#
loop_
_entity_poly.entity_id
_entity_poly.type
_entity_poly.pdbx_seq_one_letter_code
_entity_poly.pdbx_strand_id
1 'polypeptide(L)'
;MPKKNTLLPSPTESFSEGEAGSEPTDTITSPINSNTATTTATLLKQSLRQRNNNNNGHGHSNGHRTRTDSKMGEFEDSADNSGSDSNSDRTERLDELSNWRDAVQPYCPSYSVAFKAIFLVRTLAATYSNISDCDEVFNFWEPMHYLQYGSGLETWEYSPLYAIRSWAYILLHAIAAEFTRLAMSANRLQVFFIIRIILGAVSAHCEATLYRAVVDEVDPRIGRYLLLTLITSAGTWIASNAFLPSTFAMYTTMLFFSQMLQPPRQHSGKRTFWAIFWVGLGGLLGWPFSAAVGLPFALEELLIHSRNQSKKKTVRFRDWRKIRFIRLLTSAIAVLGCVLIPIIVIDRYYYKKLVVVPLNIVLYNVFGGDVGPDIFGTEPWWFYILNGILNFNVLFIAALASLPTLLVTFITIPEALPNSPPSSGQIKDPLLLFSLKLSPFYLWFAIFTAQPHKEERFLFVVYPLICFNAVMTLFMVQKMVQRGLDRFVTRSKTAAIHKYSAGLVWMVLIGAAAISTSRILALHEHYSAPIDVYRKAFDLVKVPGPITIKGTDPAFTATTASVTDNGEVVSEGSMRAEFVRVCVGKEWYRFPSHYFLPEGAKLGLIKSHFDGLLPGEFLESTNASGELPLLEAKPSANAGKTHMPFRIDWKWSAERRPGTSYVPLLMNNENKEVKEHYTPLEQCQYLVDLDYSGRYTNKEDSPDTLEPRYLHDKEHWEKLYCSKFLDTTVGAGQHPLIRAFWIPDKVTIALTRGQSKVWGDYCLARRKSIPLTSAIP
;
A
#
# COMPACT_ATOMS: atom_id res chain seq x y z
N MET A 1 -8.41 50.53 -20.35
CA MET A 1 -8.86 51.94 -20.44
C MET A 1 -10.09 52.10 -19.57
N PRO A 2 -10.24 53.20 -18.84
CA PRO A 2 -9.20 54.13 -18.37
C PRO A 2 -9.26 54.23 -16.82
N LYS A 3 -8.38 54.86 -16.05
CA LYS A 3 -7.11 55.63 -16.13
C LYS A 3 -6.96 56.15 -14.66
N LYS A 4 -5.83 56.50 -14.06
CA LYS A 4 -4.59 57.21 -14.48
C LYS A 4 -3.72 57.22 -13.19
N ASN A 5 -2.45 56.78 -13.18
CA ASN A 5 -1.21 57.45 -13.66
C ASN A 5 -0.38 57.99 -12.48
N THR A 6 0.79 57.40 -12.22
CA THR A 6 2.18 57.89 -12.50
C THR A 6 2.72 58.79 -11.37
N LEU A 7 3.91 58.57 -10.81
CA LEU A 7 5.22 58.72 -11.44
C LEU A 7 6.35 58.07 -10.61
N LEU A 8 7.25 57.39 -11.33
CA LEU A 8 8.66 57.13 -11.00
C LEU A 8 9.48 58.42 -11.21
N PRO A 9 10.71 58.55 -10.67
CA PRO A 9 11.89 58.13 -11.45
C PRO A 9 13.03 57.48 -10.63
N SER A 10 13.64 56.46 -11.21
CA SER A 10 15.10 56.19 -11.21
C SER A 10 15.66 56.78 -12.53
N PRO A 11 16.96 57.13 -12.71
CA PRO A 11 18.14 56.23 -12.64
C PRO A 11 19.37 56.91 -11.96
N THR A 12 20.49 56.27 -11.61
CA THR A 12 21.59 55.83 -12.50
C THR A 12 22.68 55.06 -11.74
N GLU A 13 23.11 53.95 -12.35
CA GLU A 13 24.44 53.34 -12.45
C GLU A 13 25.65 53.97 -11.71
N SER A 14 26.46 53.14 -11.05
CA SER A 14 27.88 52.92 -11.42
C SER A 14 28.59 51.84 -10.57
N PHE A 15 29.57 51.21 -11.23
CA PHE A 15 30.43 50.07 -10.90
C PHE A 15 31.70 50.45 -10.10
N SER A 16 32.54 49.43 -9.80
CA SER A 16 33.96 49.40 -9.35
C SER A 16 34.16 49.23 -7.83
N GLU A 17 34.75 48.15 -7.28
CA GLU A 17 36.08 47.49 -7.40
C GLU A 17 37.05 47.87 -6.26
N GLY A 18 37.85 46.88 -5.79
CA GLY A 18 39.10 47.05 -5.01
C GLY A 18 39.00 46.64 -3.53
N GLU A 19 39.46 45.44 -3.13
CA GLU A 19 40.81 45.10 -2.58
C GLU A 19 40.93 45.42 -1.07
N ALA A 20 41.66 44.75 -0.18
CA ALA A 20 42.52 43.56 -0.03
C ALA A 20 42.74 43.46 1.51
N GLY A 21 43.23 42.41 2.20
CA GLY A 21 43.87 41.15 1.87
C GLY A 21 44.38 40.47 3.16
N SER A 22 45.22 39.45 2.97
CA SER A 22 46.26 38.85 3.84
C SER A 22 46.13 37.34 4.09
N GLU A 23 46.93 36.59 3.33
CA GLU A 23 47.48 35.27 3.67
C GLU A 23 48.66 35.42 4.65
N PRO A 24 49.22 34.29 5.15
CA PRO A 24 50.49 33.87 4.55
C PRO A 24 50.58 32.38 4.20
N THR A 25 51.46 32.15 3.24
CA THR A 25 51.88 30.92 2.55
C THR A 25 52.93 30.11 3.33
N ASP A 26 53.00 28.81 3.03
CA ASP A 26 54.28 28.13 2.81
C ASP A 26 54.12 26.87 1.94
N THR A 27 54.99 26.75 0.94
CA THR A 27 55.03 25.75 -0.14
C THR A 27 56.24 24.85 -0.01
N ILE A 28 56.11 23.51 -0.06
CA ILE A 28 57.16 22.59 -0.54
C ILE A 28 56.57 21.38 -1.32
N THR A 29 56.89 21.38 -2.61
CA THR A 29 57.07 20.35 -3.66
C THR A 29 56.62 18.86 -3.53
N SER A 30 56.02 18.40 -4.65
CA SER A 30 55.55 17.09 -5.16
C SER A 30 56.58 15.93 -5.33
N PRO A 31 56.27 14.75 -5.96
CA PRO A 31 55.00 14.01 -6.21
C PRO A 31 55.10 12.49 -5.83
N ILE A 32 54.00 11.71 -5.99
CA ILE A 32 53.92 10.37 -6.64
C ILE A 32 52.78 9.47 -6.09
N ASN A 33 51.96 9.00 -7.04
CA ASN A 33 51.08 7.81 -7.10
C ASN A 33 49.79 7.70 -6.25
N SER A 34 48.66 7.94 -6.93
CA SER A 34 47.39 7.23 -6.67
C SER A 34 46.80 6.72 -7.99
N ASN A 35 46.96 5.42 -8.24
CA ASN A 35 46.21 4.65 -9.24
C ASN A 35 45.50 3.52 -8.50
N THR A 36 44.17 3.55 -8.43
CA THR A 36 43.24 2.40 -8.51
C THR A 36 41.84 2.80 -8.03
N ALA A 37 40.98 3.30 -8.92
CA ALA A 37 39.52 3.27 -8.75
C ALA A 37 38.78 3.70 -10.04
N THR A 38 38.97 3.01 -11.16
CA THR A 38 38.02 3.12 -12.29
C THR A 38 38.10 1.90 -13.21
N THR A 39 37.56 0.75 -12.77
CA THR A 39 37.44 -0.43 -13.66
C THR A 39 36.24 -1.29 -13.31
N THR A 40 35.03 -0.73 -13.46
CA THR A 40 33.78 -1.54 -13.51
C THR A 40 32.67 -0.91 -14.35
N ALA A 41 32.86 0.27 -14.95
CA ALA A 41 31.84 0.95 -15.75
C ALA A 41 32.01 0.78 -17.28
N THR A 42 33.07 0.13 -17.76
CA THR A 42 33.41 0.09 -19.20
C THR A 42 33.22 -1.27 -19.87
N LEU A 43 32.89 -2.33 -19.12
CA LEU A 43 32.68 -3.68 -19.68
C LEU A 43 31.21 -4.03 -20.00
N LEU A 44 30.23 -3.20 -19.61
CA LEU A 44 28.81 -3.45 -19.92
C LEU A 44 28.32 -2.79 -21.23
N LYS A 45 29.14 -1.90 -21.84
CA LYS A 45 28.80 -1.22 -23.10
C LYS A 45 29.29 -1.94 -24.36
N GLN A 46 30.12 -2.98 -24.23
CA GLN A 46 30.64 -3.75 -25.37
C GLN A 46 29.87 -5.04 -25.68
N SER A 47 29.04 -5.58 -24.78
CA SER A 47 28.23 -6.78 -25.06
C SER A 47 26.90 -6.49 -25.78
N LEU A 48 26.46 -5.22 -25.82
CA LEU A 48 25.22 -4.80 -26.50
C LEU A 48 25.43 -4.31 -27.95
N ARG A 49 26.67 -4.28 -28.44
CA ARG A 49 27.01 -3.87 -29.82
C ARG A 49 27.32 -5.02 -30.79
N GLN A 50 27.25 -6.28 -30.34
CA GLN A 50 27.58 -7.46 -31.16
C GLN A 50 26.37 -8.32 -31.57
N ARG A 51 25.13 -7.84 -31.41
CA ARG A 51 23.92 -8.56 -31.85
C ARG A 51 23.14 -7.93 -33.00
N ASN A 52 23.62 -6.82 -33.55
CA ASN A 52 23.01 -6.16 -34.71
C ASN A 52 24.06 -5.93 -35.79
N ASN A 53 24.42 -7.00 -36.49
CA ASN A 53 25.04 -6.93 -37.82
C ASN A 53 24.91 -8.29 -38.49
N ASN A 54 23.82 -8.46 -39.23
CA ASN A 54 23.75 -9.33 -40.39
C ASN A 54 22.52 -8.87 -41.21
N ASN A 55 22.75 -7.87 -42.05
CA ASN A 55 22.33 -7.91 -43.47
C ASN A 55 22.78 -6.62 -44.17
N ASN A 56 23.58 -6.83 -45.22
CA ASN A 56 23.80 -6.07 -46.47
C ASN A 56 22.89 -4.83 -46.62
N GLY A 57 23.37 -3.62 -46.90
CA GLY A 57 24.46 -3.23 -47.81
C GLY A 57 23.86 -2.69 -49.11
N HIS A 58 24.28 -1.48 -49.52
CA HIS A 58 23.81 -0.56 -50.61
C HIS A 58 22.86 0.54 -50.08
N GLY A 59 23.12 1.85 -50.15
CA GLY A 59 24.16 2.65 -50.81
C GLY A 59 23.52 3.92 -51.41
N HIS A 60 24.03 5.11 -51.05
CA HIS A 60 23.75 6.46 -51.60
C HIS A 60 22.39 7.11 -51.27
N SER A 61 22.23 8.44 -51.17
CA SER A 61 23.10 9.61 -50.95
C SER A 61 22.17 10.82 -50.72
N ASN A 62 22.67 11.84 -50.02
CA ASN A 62 21.99 13.11 -49.70
C ASN A 62 21.30 13.83 -50.88
N GLY A 63 20.21 14.55 -50.57
CA GLY A 63 19.66 15.60 -51.45
C GLY A 63 18.47 16.36 -50.84
N HIS A 64 18.75 17.49 -50.18
CA HIS A 64 17.76 18.51 -49.89
C HIS A 64 17.25 19.15 -51.19
N ARG A 65 15.92 19.24 -51.39
CA ARG A 65 15.29 20.34 -52.15
C ARG A 65 13.79 20.42 -51.90
N THR A 66 13.38 21.61 -51.44
CA THR A 66 12.02 22.16 -51.48
C THR A 66 11.61 22.53 -52.90
N ARG A 67 10.39 22.18 -53.36
CA ARG A 67 9.54 23.06 -54.19
C ARG A 67 8.11 22.55 -54.34
N THR A 68 7.20 23.51 -54.42
CA THR A 68 5.76 23.50 -54.65
C THR A 68 5.34 23.18 -56.10
N ASP A 69 4.04 22.91 -56.23
CA ASP A 69 3.11 23.16 -57.35
C ASP A 69 2.81 22.06 -58.40
N SER A 70 1.53 21.64 -58.35
CA SER A 70 0.56 21.41 -59.43
C SER A 70 1.01 20.83 -60.77
N LYS A 71 0.40 19.70 -61.18
CA LYS A 71 -0.49 19.66 -62.36
C LYS A 71 -1.17 18.31 -62.53
N MET A 72 -2.41 18.44 -63.01
CA MET A 72 -3.32 17.43 -63.55
C MET A 72 -2.81 16.98 -64.93
N GLY A 73 -2.89 15.68 -65.22
CA GLY A 73 -2.53 15.08 -66.50
C GLY A 73 -3.12 13.67 -66.60
N GLU A 74 -3.92 13.47 -67.63
CA GLU A 74 -4.75 12.31 -67.94
C GLU A 74 -4.02 11.28 -68.82
N PHE A 75 -4.52 10.03 -68.79
CA PHE A 75 -4.41 8.93 -69.79
C PHE A 75 -3.04 8.23 -70.03
N GLU A 76 -2.95 6.92 -69.77
CA GLU A 76 -3.23 5.84 -70.74
C GLU A 76 -2.90 4.44 -70.17
N ASP A 77 -3.73 3.46 -70.53
CA ASP A 77 -3.56 2.03 -70.26
C ASP A 77 -2.40 1.45 -71.09
N SER A 78 -1.58 0.57 -70.49
CA SER A 78 -0.82 -0.46 -71.19
C SER A 78 -0.48 -1.61 -70.25
N ALA A 79 -1.03 -2.78 -70.56
CA ALA A 79 -0.65 -4.07 -70.00
C ALA A 79 0.59 -4.61 -70.75
N ASP A 80 1.65 -5.02 -70.04
CA ASP A 80 1.97 -6.45 -69.81
C ASP A 80 3.36 -6.68 -69.18
N ASN A 81 3.38 -7.68 -68.28
CA ASN A 81 4.47 -8.57 -67.85
C ASN A 81 5.81 -8.04 -67.29
N SER A 82 6.03 -8.27 -66.00
CA SER A 82 6.95 -9.35 -65.54
C SER A 82 6.95 -9.45 -64.00
N GLY A 83 6.77 -10.67 -63.48
CA GLY A 83 6.71 -10.94 -62.06
C GLY A 83 8.10 -11.02 -61.42
N SER A 84 8.35 -10.16 -60.41
CA SER A 84 9.22 -10.48 -59.26
C SER A 84 9.12 -9.50 -58.06
N ASP A 85 8.24 -8.48 -58.08
CA ASP A 85 8.24 -7.41 -57.06
C ASP A 85 7.23 -7.54 -55.90
N SER A 86 6.58 -8.69 -55.69
CA SER A 86 5.49 -8.79 -54.69
C SER A 86 5.94 -8.74 -53.21
N ASN A 87 7.24 -8.78 -52.92
CA ASN A 87 7.77 -8.82 -51.55
C ASN A 87 8.31 -7.46 -51.06
N SER A 88 8.92 -6.63 -51.92
CA SER A 88 9.37 -5.28 -51.54
C SER A 88 8.16 -4.37 -51.30
N ASP A 89 7.21 -4.39 -52.23
CA ASP A 89 5.99 -3.58 -52.24
C ASP A 89 5.06 -3.92 -51.05
N ARG A 90 5.09 -5.17 -50.60
CA ARG A 90 4.36 -5.63 -49.41
C ARG A 90 5.06 -5.22 -48.11
N THR A 91 6.38 -5.10 -48.12
CA THR A 91 7.17 -4.70 -46.95
C THR A 91 7.09 -3.18 -46.76
N GLU A 92 7.19 -2.40 -47.84
CA GLU A 92 6.94 -0.95 -47.83
C GLU A 92 5.51 -0.63 -47.39
N ARG A 93 4.50 -1.33 -47.92
CA ARG A 93 3.11 -1.12 -47.48
C ARG A 93 2.87 -1.50 -46.01
N LEU A 94 3.62 -2.46 -45.46
CA LEU A 94 3.57 -2.81 -44.04
C LEU A 94 4.29 -1.78 -43.16
N ASP A 95 5.41 -1.22 -43.63
CA ASP A 95 6.15 -0.16 -42.95
C ASP A 95 5.40 1.19 -43.01
N GLU A 96 4.70 1.48 -44.10
CA GLU A 96 3.78 2.62 -44.20
C GLU A 96 2.55 2.48 -43.29
N LEU A 97 1.97 1.28 -43.21
CA LEU A 97 0.87 0.97 -42.26
C LEU A 97 1.35 1.02 -40.80
N SER A 98 2.61 0.68 -40.53
CA SER A 98 3.25 0.84 -39.22
C SER A 98 3.46 2.32 -38.89
N ASN A 99 4.04 3.08 -39.80
CA ASN A 99 4.28 4.52 -39.64
C ASN A 99 2.97 5.32 -39.50
N TRP A 100 1.90 4.95 -40.22
CA TRP A 100 0.57 5.54 -40.04
C TRP A 100 -0.06 5.20 -38.69
N ARG A 101 0.14 3.97 -38.19
CA ARG A 101 -0.30 3.58 -36.84
C ARG A 101 0.46 4.37 -35.76
N ASP A 102 1.75 4.61 -35.92
CA ASP A 102 2.55 5.41 -34.98
C ASP A 102 2.22 6.92 -35.06
N ALA A 103 1.79 7.42 -36.22
CA ALA A 103 1.45 8.83 -36.43
C ALA A 103 0.10 9.29 -35.83
N VAL A 104 -0.80 8.38 -35.42
CA VAL A 104 -2.17 8.71 -34.94
C VAL A 104 -2.41 8.34 -33.47
N GLN A 105 -1.43 7.73 -32.81
CA GLN A 105 -1.56 7.28 -31.42
C GLN A 105 -1.44 8.46 -30.42
N PRO A 106 -2.30 8.56 -29.40
CA PRO A 106 -2.17 9.59 -28.37
C PRO A 106 -0.90 9.37 -27.54
N TYR A 107 -0.20 10.45 -27.21
CA TYR A 107 0.95 10.39 -26.29
C TYR A 107 0.56 9.71 -24.98
N CYS A 108 1.33 8.67 -24.62
CA CYS A 108 1.20 7.93 -23.39
C CYS A 108 2.51 8.01 -22.60
N PRO A 109 2.48 8.45 -21.33
CA PRO A 109 3.65 8.45 -20.48
C PRO A 109 4.42 7.12 -20.52
N SER A 110 5.75 7.20 -20.62
CA SER A 110 6.60 6.01 -20.50
C SER A 110 6.45 5.39 -19.11
N TYR A 111 6.85 4.12 -18.97
CA TYR A 111 6.85 3.43 -17.67
C TYR A 111 7.54 4.27 -16.58
N SER A 112 8.71 4.84 -16.90
CA SER A 112 9.49 5.65 -15.95
C SER A 112 8.75 6.92 -15.52
N VAL A 113 8.09 7.61 -16.47
CA VAL A 113 7.31 8.83 -16.15
C VAL A 113 6.08 8.49 -15.31
N ALA A 114 5.34 7.44 -15.69
CA ALA A 114 4.18 6.97 -14.93
C ALA A 114 4.57 6.55 -13.51
N PHE A 115 5.63 5.74 -13.36
CA PHE A 115 6.16 5.34 -12.06
C PHE A 115 6.51 6.53 -11.18
N LYS A 116 7.26 7.50 -11.69
CA LYS A 116 7.66 8.69 -10.92
C LYS A 116 6.46 9.52 -10.47
N ALA A 117 5.47 9.71 -11.36
CA ALA A 117 4.26 10.46 -11.05
C ALA A 117 3.43 9.76 -9.95
N ILE A 118 3.23 8.45 -10.06
CA ILE A 118 2.50 7.67 -9.05
C ILE A 118 3.28 7.65 -7.75
N PHE A 119 4.59 7.34 -7.79
CA PHE A 119 5.45 7.24 -6.62
C PHE A 119 5.49 8.54 -5.81
N LEU A 120 5.50 9.71 -6.47
CA LEU A 120 5.38 11.00 -5.79
C LEU A 120 4.10 11.07 -4.94
N VAL A 121 2.95 10.71 -5.52
CA VAL A 121 1.67 10.70 -4.81
C VAL A 121 1.64 9.65 -3.69
N ARG A 122 2.23 8.46 -3.91
CA ARG A 122 2.29 7.42 -2.86
C ARG A 122 3.20 7.79 -1.71
N THR A 123 4.28 8.53 -1.97
CA THR A 123 5.16 9.09 -0.93
C THR A 123 4.42 10.13 -0.08
N LEU A 124 3.58 10.97 -0.70
CA LEU A 124 2.70 11.88 0.04
C LEU A 124 1.70 11.08 0.89
N ALA A 125 1.07 10.06 0.32
CA ALA A 125 0.15 9.18 1.05
C ALA A 125 0.85 8.46 2.22
N ALA A 126 2.12 8.10 2.10
CA ALA A 126 2.86 7.43 3.16
C ALA A 126 3.01 8.31 4.40
N THR A 127 3.06 9.63 4.18
CA THR A 127 3.22 10.64 5.24
C THR A 127 1.89 11.13 5.81
N TYR A 128 0.89 11.33 4.95
CA TYR A 128 -0.35 12.05 5.29
C TYR A 128 -1.60 11.15 5.36
N SER A 129 -1.52 9.89 4.93
CA SER A 129 -2.64 8.96 5.12
C SER A 129 -2.67 8.47 6.56
N ASN A 130 -3.86 8.48 7.16
CA ASN A 130 -4.10 7.95 8.51
C ASN A 130 -4.05 6.41 8.50
N ILE A 131 -3.95 5.83 9.68
CA ILE A 131 -4.21 4.39 9.89
C ILE A 131 -5.68 4.27 10.25
N SER A 132 -6.44 3.54 9.43
CA SER A 132 -7.90 3.38 9.60
C SER A 132 -8.30 2.02 10.16
N ASP A 133 -7.33 1.11 10.33
CA ASP A 133 -7.57 -0.29 10.65
C ASP A 133 -6.68 -0.73 11.82
N CYS A 134 -7.30 -1.30 12.85
CA CYS A 134 -6.62 -1.77 14.06
C CYS A 134 -5.71 -2.95 13.77
N ASP A 135 -6.07 -3.80 12.80
CA ASP A 135 -5.24 -4.94 12.44
C ASP A 135 -3.96 -4.50 11.76
N GLU A 136 -3.96 -3.38 11.03
CA GLU A 136 -2.70 -2.84 10.49
C GLU A 136 -1.68 -2.64 11.62
N VAL A 137 -2.15 -2.13 12.76
CA VAL A 137 -1.31 -1.87 13.93
C VAL A 137 -0.99 -3.15 14.67
N PHE A 138 -1.99 -3.79 15.27
CA PHE A 138 -1.78 -4.84 16.26
C PHE A 138 -1.41 -6.19 15.63
N ASN A 139 -1.71 -6.40 14.34
CA ASN A 139 -1.37 -7.64 13.64
C ASN A 139 -0.16 -7.50 12.70
N PHE A 140 0.35 -6.30 12.41
CA PHE A 140 1.50 -6.15 11.51
C PHE A 140 2.57 -5.20 12.03
N TRP A 141 2.24 -3.95 12.39
CA TRP A 141 3.23 -3.03 12.95
C TRP A 141 3.80 -3.50 14.29
N GLU A 142 2.95 -3.96 15.20
CA GLU A 142 3.34 -4.40 16.54
C GLU A 142 4.17 -5.70 16.53
N PRO A 143 3.78 -6.77 15.79
CA PRO A 143 4.64 -7.94 15.59
C PRO A 143 5.97 -7.61 14.90
N MET A 144 6.00 -6.67 13.96
CA MET A 144 7.24 -6.22 13.35
C MET A 144 8.11 -5.46 14.36
N HIS A 145 7.51 -4.59 15.18
CA HIS A 145 8.21 -3.90 16.27
C HIS A 145 8.79 -4.91 17.27
N TYR A 146 8.05 -5.95 17.65
CA TYR A 146 8.53 -7.04 18.48
C TYR A 146 9.70 -7.78 17.85
N LEU A 147 9.61 -8.11 16.56
CA LEU A 147 10.71 -8.78 15.86
C LEU A 147 11.98 -7.91 15.86
N GLN A 148 11.86 -6.62 15.53
CA GLN A 148 13.02 -5.71 15.44
C GLN A 148 13.61 -5.31 16.79
N TYR A 149 12.78 -4.99 17.79
CA TYR A 149 13.20 -4.36 19.05
C TYR A 149 12.96 -5.22 20.30
N GLY A 150 12.18 -6.29 20.21
CA GLY A 150 11.95 -7.23 21.31
C GLY A 150 10.81 -6.86 22.25
N SER A 151 10.06 -5.80 21.95
CA SER A 151 8.85 -5.37 22.65
C SER A 151 7.74 -5.06 21.66
N GLY A 152 6.49 -5.14 22.08
CA GLY A 152 5.33 -4.86 21.23
C GLY A 152 4.10 -5.62 21.70
N LEU A 153 2.98 -5.36 21.05
CA LEU A 153 1.72 -5.99 21.38
C LEU A 153 1.40 -7.17 20.47
N GLU A 154 0.74 -8.18 21.02
CA GLU A 154 0.29 -9.38 20.32
C GLU A 154 -1.23 -9.55 20.39
N THR A 155 -1.77 -10.23 19.39
CA THR A 155 -3.13 -10.75 19.37
C THR A 155 -3.09 -12.27 19.47
N TRP A 156 -4.22 -12.90 19.77
CA TRP A 156 -4.33 -14.36 19.79
C TRP A 156 -3.99 -14.98 18.42
N GLU A 157 -4.06 -14.22 17.33
CA GLU A 157 -3.82 -14.70 15.97
C GLU A 157 -2.37 -15.16 15.73
N TYR A 158 -1.42 -14.61 16.50
CA TYR A 158 -0.01 -15.02 16.57
C TYR A 158 0.27 -16.12 17.59
N SER A 159 -0.73 -16.58 18.35
CA SER A 159 -0.56 -17.72 19.23
C SER A 159 -0.29 -18.98 18.41
N PRO A 160 0.72 -19.80 18.74
CA PRO A 160 0.97 -21.10 18.09
C PRO A 160 -0.19 -22.10 18.17
N LEU A 161 -1.17 -21.83 19.04
CA LEU A 161 -2.43 -22.57 19.11
C LEU A 161 -3.21 -22.46 17.80
N TYR A 162 -3.37 -21.22 17.29
CA TYR A 162 -4.14 -20.92 16.08
C TYR A 162 -3.23 -20.76 14.86
N ALA A 163 -2.13 -20.01 15.01
CA ALA A 163 -1.15 -19.70 13.97
C ALA A 163 -1.83 -19.27 12.66
N ILE A 164 -2.66 -18.23 12.73
CA ILE A 164 -3.40 -17.67 11.58
C ILE A 164 -2.75 -16.40 11.02
N ARG A 165 -1.60 -15.98 11.56
CA ARG A 165 -0.72 -14.96 10.97
C ARG A 165 0.67 -15.52 10.69
N SER A 166 1.26 -15.14 9.57
CA SER A 166 2.54 -15.69 9.11
C SER A 166 3.69 -14.80 9.56
N TRP A 167 4.65 -15.37 10.29
CA TRP A 167 5.90 -14.69 10.60
C TRP A 167 6.73 -14.46 9.35
N ALA A 168 6.57 -15.27 8.30
CA ALA A 168 7.21 -15.04 7.00
C ALA A 168 6.81 -13.68 6.38
N TYR A 169 5.54 -13.27 6.53
CA TYR A 169 5.06 -11.98 6.06
C TYR A 169 5.69 -10.81 6.84
N ILE A 170 5.79 -10.94 8.16
CA ILE A 170 6.44 -9.94 9.02
C ILE A 170 7.94 -9.86 8.72
N LEU A 171 8.60 -11.00 8.59
CA LEU A 171 10.04 -11.11 8.32
C LEU A 171 10.43 -10.39 7.04
N LEU A 172 9.64 -10.54 5.96
CA LEU A 172 9.86 -9.87 4.68
C LEU A 172 10.01 -8.35 4.86
N HIS A 173 9.13 -7.75 5.65
CA HIS A 173 9.09 -6.31 5.87
C HIS A 173 10.13 -5.86 6.91
N ALA A 174 10.35 -6.67 7.95
CA ALA A 174 11.38 -6.43 8.95
C ALA A 174 12.78 -6.35 8.32
N ILE A 175 13.11 -7.26 7.39
CA ILE A 175 14.39 -7.24 6.65
C ILE A 175 14.57 -5.92 5.90
N ALA A 176 13.52 -5.45 5.20
CA ALA A 176 13.56 -4.16 4.51
C ALA A 176 13.73 -2.99 5.50
N ALA A 177 13.04 -3.05 6.64
CA ALA A 177 13.11 -2.04 7.69
C ALA A 177 14.52 -1.91 8.27
N GLU A 178 15.18 -3.01 8.60
CA GLU A 178 16.53 -2.97 9.16
C GLU A 178 17.60 -2.56 8.17
N PHE A 179 17.49 -3.02 6.93
CA PHE A 179 18.39 -2.57 5.88
C PHE A 179 18.36 -1.05 5.77
N THR A 180 17.17 -0.45 5.73
CA THR A 180 17.04 1.01 5.69
C THR A 180 17.46 1.71 6.98
N ARG A 181 17.14 1.14 8.14
CA ARG A 181 17.57 1.65 9.44
C ARG A 181 19.09 1.76 9.52
N LEU A 182 19.80 0.72 9.09
CA LEU A 182 21.27 0.68 9.05
C LEU A 182 21.83 1.62 7.99
N ALA A 183 21.23 1.68 6.79
CA ALA A 183 21.71 2.52 5.71
C ALA A 183 21.54 4.03 5.98
N MET A 184 20.51 4.42 6.73
CA MET A 184 20.14 5.82 6.98
C MET A 184 20.34 6.29 8.42
N SER A 185 20.83 5.41 9.31
CA SER A 185 20.88 5.66 10.77
C SER A 185 19.53 6.13 11.34
N ALA A 186 18.44 5.53 10.85
CA ALA A 186 17.09 5.99 11.13
C ALA A 186 16.64 5.63 12.56
N ASN A 187 15.92 6.53 13.22
CA ASN A 187 15.23 6.23 14.49
C ASN A 187 13.93 5.43 14.26
N ARG A 188 13.28 4.94 15.33
CA ARG A 188 12.08 4.09 15.23
C ARG A 188 10.95 4.80 14.44
N LEU A 189 10.67 6.06 14.76
CA LEU A 189 9.66 6.85 14.06
C LEU A 189 9.96 6.98 12.55
N GLN A 190 11.22 7.21 12.18
CA GLN A 190 11.65 7.29 10.78
C GLN A 190 11.50 5.94 10.07
N VAL A 191 11.81 4.82 10.73
CA VAL A 191 11.63 3.46 10.16
C VAL A 191 10.18 3.23 9.76
N PHE A 192 9.21 3.66 10.59
CA PHE A 192 7.79 3.57 10.27
C PHE A 192 7.44 4.25 8.94
N PHE A 193 7.84 5.52 8.78
CA PHE A 193 7.56 6.26 7.54
C PHE A 193 8.34 5.72 6.34
N ILE A 194 9.59 5.27 6.53
CA ILE A 194 10.40 4.66 5.46
C ILE A 194 9.73 3.39 4.93
N ILE A 195 9.19 2.54 5.81
CA ILE A 195 8.47 1.33 5.38
C ILE A 195 7.21 1.69 4.59
N ARG A 196 6.43 2.68 5.03
CA ARG A 196 5.29 3.17 4.25
C ARG A 196 5.71 3.70 2.87
N ILE A 197 6.86 4.37 2.75
CA ILE A 197 7.42 4.81 1.46
C ILE A 197 7.83 3.61 0.59
N ILE A 198 8.42 2.56 1.17
CA ILE A 198 8.75 1.32 0.46
C ILE A 198 7.47 0.66 -0.08
N LEU A 199 6.43 0.53 0.75
CA LEU A 199 5.13 0.02 0.34
C LEU A 199 4.56 0.86 -0.83
N GLY A 200 4.64 2.19 -0.72
CA GLY A 200 4.25 3.10 -1.79
C GLY A 200 5.05 2.96 -3.08
N ALA A 201 6.36 2.66 -2.99
CA ALA A 201 7.21 2.37 -4.14
C ALA A 201 6.81 1.05 -4.82
N VAL A 202 6.51 0.01 -4.04
CA VAL A 202 6.02 -1.28 -4.55
C VAL A 202 4.64 -1.09 -5.20
N SER A 203 3.72 -0.36 -4.57
CA SER A 203 2.43 0.00 -5.16
C SER A 203 2.62 0.73 -6.50
N ALA A 204 3.46 1.77 -6.52
CA ALA A 204 3.73 2.55 -7.74
C ALA A 204 4.32 1.70 -8.87
N HIS A 205 5.18 0.74 -8.56
CA HIS A 205 5.69 -0.24 -9.53
C HIS A 205 4.56 -1.10 -10.12
N CYS A 206 3.69 -1.64 -9.26
CA CYS A 206 2.59 -2.49 -9.67
C CYS A 206 1.56 -1.71 -10.51
N GLU A 207 1.22 -0.49 -10.09
CA GLU A 207 0.31 0.40 -10.81
C GLU A 207 0.87 0.84 -12.16
N ALA A 208 2.15 1.23 -12.23
CA ALA A 208 2.80 1.59 -13.49
C ALA A 208 2.87 0.39 -14.45
N THR A 209 3.08 -0.82 -13.92
CA THR A 209 3.08 -2.06 -14.72
C THR A 209 1.69 -2.36 -15.27
N LEU A 210 0.64 -2.25 -14.45
CA LEU A 210 -0.74 -2.40 -14.89
C LEU A 210 -1.11 -1.35 -15.94
N TYR A 211 -0.76 -0.09 -15.71
CA TYR A 211 -0.95 1.00 -16.67
C TYR A 211 -0.34 0.67 -18.04
N ARG A 212 0.94 0.25 -18.07
CA ARG A 212 1.61 -0.09 -19.34
C ARG A 212 0.96 -1.30 -20.01
N ALA A 213 0.59 -2.32 -19.25
CA ALA A 213 -0.14 -3.46 -19.81
C ALA A 213 -1.48 -3.06 -20.45
N VAL A 214 -2.20 -2.08 -19.88
CA VAL A 214 -3.44 -1.56 -20.50
C VAL A 214 -3.17 -0.74 -21.76
N VAL A 215 -2.10 0.07 -21.78
CA VAL A 215 -1.68 0.81 -22.98
C VAL A 215 -1.33 -0.16 -24.11
N ASP A 216 -0.55 -1.20 -23.79
CA ASP A 216 0.01 -2.10 -24.79
C ASP A 216 -0.99 -3.16 -25.27
N GLU A 217 -1.85 -3.69 -24.37
CA GLU A 217 -2.72 -4.84 -24.64
C GLU A 217 -4.22 -4.51 -24.77
N VAL A 218 -4.66 -3.28 -24.46
CA VAL A 218 -6.09 -2.89 -24.51
C VAL A 218 -6.33 -1.70 -25.44
N ASP A 219 -5.94 -0.49 -25.02
CA ASP A 219 -6.00 0.73 -25.84
C ASP A 219 -5.22 1.86 -25.14
N PRO A 220 -4.36 2.61 -25.84
CA PRO A 220 -3.61 3.72 -25.26
C PRO A 220 -4.47 4.82 -24.62
N ARG A 221 -5.70 5.07 -25.11
CA ARG A 221 -6.64 6.03 -24.50
C ARG A 221 -7.15 5.54 -23.16
N ILE A 222 -7.52 4.25 -23.09
CA ILE A 222 -7.96 3.62 -21.83
C ILE A 222 -6.82 3.65 -20.83
N GLY A 223 -5.58 3.39 -21.26
CA GLY A 223 -4.39 3.50 -20.42
C GLY A 223 -4.23 4.90 -19.83
N ARG A 224 -4.41 5.98 -20.61
CA ARG A 224 -4.33 7.36 -20.09
C ARG A 224 -5.41 7.66 -19.05
N TYR A 225 -6.64 7.18 -19.28
CA TYR A 225 -7.73 7.33 -18.32
C TYR A 225 -7.42 6.57 -17.03
N LEU A 226 -6.91 5.33 -17.13
CA LEU A 226 -6.53 4.52 -15.99
C LEU A 226 -5.41 5.17 -15.17
N LEU A 227 -4.39 5.74 -15.84
CA LEU A 227 -3.30 6.41 -15.13
C LEU A 227 -3.81 7.54 -14.25
N LEU A 228 -4.74 8.37 -14.76
CA LEU A 228 -5.33 9.45 -13.97
C LEU A 228 -6.12 8.89 -12.79
N THR A 229 -6.99 7.90 -13.01
CA THR A 229 -7.84 7.35 -11.94
C THR A 229 -7.02 6.66 -10.85
N LEU A 230 -5.97 5.91 -11.22
CA LEU A 230 -5.05 5.30 -10.25
C LEU A 230 -4.36 6.37 -9.40
N ILE A 231 -3.86 7.45 -10.01
CA ILE A 231 -3.16 8.53 -9.31
C ILE A 231 -4.08 9.24 -8.31
N THR A 232 -5.34 9.53 -8.68
CA THR A 232 -6.17 10.49 -7.94
C THR A 232 -7.23 9.87 -7.04
N SER A 233 -7.54 8.58 -7.13
CA SER A 233 -8.64 8.00 -6.36
C SER A 233 -8.33 7.93 -4.85
N ALA A 234 -9.33 8.20 -4.02
CA ALA A 234 -9.17 8.16 -2.56
C ALA A 234 -8.95 6.73 -2.05
N GLY A 235 -9.58 5.73 -2.70
CA GLY A 235 -9.36 4.33 -2.37
C GLY A 235 -7.92 3.87 -2.58
N THR A 236 -7.31 4.19 -3.72
CA THR A 236 -5.90 3.84 -3.98
C THR A 236 -4.94 4.59 -3.06
N TRP A 237 -5.24 5.85 -2.71
CA TRP A 237 -4.49 6.62 -1.71
C TRP A 237 -4.42 5.89 -0.37
N ILE A 238 -5.58 5.46 0.17
CA ILE A 238 -5.67 4.76 1.46
C ILE A 238 -4.97 3.39 1.40
N ALA A 239 -5.29 2.58 0.40
CA ALA A 239 -4.83 1.18 0.35
C ALA A 239 -3.32 1.04 0.08
N SER A 240 -2.71 1.97 -0.68
CA SER A 240 -1.36 1.80 -1.25
C SER A 240 -0.19 1.83 -0.28
N ASN A 241 -0.38 2.25 0.97
CA ASN A 241 0.68 2.26 1.99
C ASN A 241 0.28 1.52 3.26
N ALA A 242 -0.92 0.94 3.29
CA ALA A 242 -1.39 0.19 4.44
C ALA A 242 -0.57 -1.10 4.58
N PHE A 243 -0.03 -1.34 5.77
CA PHE A 243 0.74 -2.56 6.04
C PHE A 243 -0.18 -3.74 6.31
N LEU A 244 -0.91 -4.16 5.27
CA LEU A 244 -1.93 -5.21 5.34
C LEU A 244 -1.72 -6.28 4.27
N PRO A 245 -2.06 -7.55 4.56
CA PRO A 245 -2.00 -8.61 3.56
C PRO A 245 -2.97 -8.39 2.38
N SER A 246 -4.09 -7.69 2.59
CA SER A 246 -5.00 -7.31 1.51
C SER A 246 -4.37 -6.29 0.55
N THR A 247 -3.56 -5.36 1.06
CA THR A 247 -2.75 -4.43 0.25
C THR A 247 -1.66 -5.19 -0.52
N PHE A 248 -0.98 -6.15 0.10
CA PHE A 248 -0.03 -7.00 -0.62
C PHE A 248 -0.71 -7.85 -1.71
N ALA A 249 -1.91 -8.38 -1.42
CA ALA A 249 -2.74 -9.07 -2.40
C ALA A 249 -3.21 -8.13 -3.53
N MET A 250 -3.47 -6.84 -3.25
CA MET A 250 -3.73 -5.83 -4.27
C MET A 250 -2.54 -5.62 -5.21
N TYR A 251 -1.31 -5.55 -4.68
CA TYR A 251 -0.09 -5.42 -5.49
C TYR A 251 0.08 -6.59 -6.45
N THR A 252 0.01 -7.80 -5.91
CA THR A 252 0.12 -9.03 -6.71
C THR A 252 -1.05 -9.20 -7.67
N THR A 253 -2.25 -8.73 -7.33
CA THR A 253 -3.41 -8.69 -8.24
C THR A 253 -3.16 -7.78 -9.44
N MET A 254 -2.55 -6.61 -9.27
CA MET A 254 -2.18 -5.75 -10.41
C MET A 254 -1.16 -6.42 -11.33
N LEU A 255 -0.15 -7.07 -10.75
CA LEU A 255 0.87 -7.81 -11.52
C LEU A 255 0.25 -9.03 -12.22
N PHE A 256 -0.63 -9.79 -11.56
CA PHE A 256 -1.42 -10.84 -12.17
C PHE A 256 -2.26 -10.30 -13.33
N PHE A 257 -3.00 -9.23 -13.10
CA PHE A 257 -3.93 -8.68 -14.08
C PHE A 257 -3.17 -8.15 -15.31
N SER A 258 -1.95 -7.63 -15.15
CA SER A 258 -1.06 -7.28 -16.26
C SER A 258 -0.73 -8.49 -17.17
N GLN A 259 -0.59 -9.70 -16.61
CA GLN A 259 -0.41 -10.93 -17.38
C GLN A 259 -1.72 -11.45 -17.95
N MET A 260 -2.81 -11.25 -17.20
CA MET A 260 -4.14 -11.58 -17.66
C MET A 260 -4.45 -10.77 -18.92
N LEU A 261 -4.22 -9.45 -18.98
CA LEU A 261 -4.56 -8.62 -20.16
C LEU A 261 -3.96 -9.10 -21.49
N GLN A 262 -2.76 -9.67 -21.48
CA GLN A 262 -2.15 -10.26 -22.68
C GLN A 262 -3.05 -11.35 -23.31
N PRO A 263 -3.11 -11.48 -24.64
CA PRO A 263 -3.91 -12.51 -25.28
C PRO A 263 -3.36 -13.93 -25.00
N PRO A 264 -4.22 -14.97 -24.91
CA PRO A 264 -3.77 -16.35 -24.74
C PRO A 264 -2.82 -16.81 -25.85
N ARG A 265 -1.68 -17.40 -25.47
CA ARG A 265 -0.67 -17.93 -26.41
C ARG A 265 -0.59 -19.45 -26.31
N GLN A 266 -0.66 -20.13 -27.46
CA GLN A 266 -0.66 -21.61 -27.49
C GLN A 266 0.71 -22.21 -27.13
N HIS A 267 1.81 -21.60 -27.56
CA HIS A 267 3.15 -22.22 -27.47
C HIS A 267 4.03 -21.70 -26.34
N SER A 268 3.68 -20.57 -25.69
CA SER A 268 4.49 -20.01 -24.61
C SER A 268 3.77 -20.17 -23.28
N GLY A 269 4.43 -20.83 -22.33
CA GLY A 269 3.92 -20.97 -20.97
C GLY A 269 4.25 -19.81 -20.03
N LYS A 270 5.04 -18.83 -20.49
CA LYS A 270 5.55 -17.73 -19.66
C LYS A 270 4.41 -16.91 -19.02
N ARG A 271 3.42 -16.52 -19.82
CA ARG A 271 2.23 -15.78 -19.35
C ARG A 271 1.51 -16.55 -18.24
N THR A 272 1.21 -17.82 -18.49
CA THR A 272 0.49 -18.69 -17.55
C THR A 272 1.26 -18.89 -16.24
N PHE A 273 2.57 -19.12 -16.32
CA PHE A 273 3.41 -19.25 -15.15
C PHE A 273 3.40 -17.97 -14.30
N TRP A 274 3.67 -16.81 -14.89
CA TRP A 274 3.71 -15.55 -14.14
C TRP A 274 2.34 -15.14 -13.61
N ALA A 275 1.26 -15.39 -14.34
CA ALA A 275 -0.09 -15.17 -13.84
C ALA A 275 -0.37 -16.01 -12.58
N ILE A 276 -0.06 -17.30 -12.62
CA ILE A 276 -0.24 -18.19 -11.46
C ILE A 276 0.73 -17.85 -10.33
N PHE A 277 1.96 -17.44 -10.64
CA PHE A 277 2.93 -17.01 -9.65
C PHE A 277 2.42 -15.81 -8.85
N TRP A 278 1.89 -14.78 -9.51
CA TRP A 278 1.37 -13.60 -8.80
C TRP A 278 0.11 -13.89 -8.00
N VAL A 279 -0.85 -14.65 -8.56
CA VAL A 279 -2.05 -15.09 -7.81
C VAL A 279 -1.65 -15.95 -6.61
N GLY A 280 -0.72 -16.88 -6.81
CA GLY A 280 -0.23 -17.76 -5.75
C GLY A 280 0.57 -17.01 -4.69
N LEU A 281 1.40 -16.03 -5.06
CA LEU A 281 2.12 -15.19 -4.10
C LEU A 281 1.15 -14.35 -3.27
N GLY A 282 0.15 -13.74 -3.90
CA GLY A 282 -0.90 -12.99 -3.21
C GLY A 282 -1.73 -13.85 -2.27
N GLY A 283 -2.11 -15.06 -2.71
CA GLY A 283 -2.88 -16.01 -1.92
C GLY A 283 -2.09 -16.66 -0.77
N LEU A 284 -0.86 -17.11 -1.03
CA LEU A 284 -0.10 -17.89 -0.07
C LEU A 284 0.68 -17.03 0.93
N LEU A 285 1.19 -15.86 0.54
CA LEU A 285 1.94 -14.98 1.43
C LEU A 285 1.10 -13.81 1.96
N GLY A 286 0.19 -13.27 1.14
CA GLY A 286 -0.72 -12.20 1.54
C GLY A 286 -1.98 -12.75 2.20
N TRP A 287 -3.02 -12.95 1.40
CA TRP A 287 -4.33 -13.33 1.89
C TRP A 287 -4.95 -14.46 1.03
N PRO A 288 -5.21 -15.66 1.59
CA PRO A 288 -5.57 -16.85 0.80
C PRO A 288 -6.81 -16.68 -0.05
N PHE A 289 -7.80 -15.92 0.41
CA PHE A 289 -9.03 -15.71 -0.34
C PHE A 289 -8.80 -14.97 -1.66
N SER A 290 -7.76 -14.12 -1.77
CA SER A 290 -7.43 -13.38 -3.00
C SER A 290 -7.16 -14.26 -4.21
N ALA A 291 -6.84 -15.55 -4.00
CA ALA A 291 -6.68 -16.53 -5.08
C ALA A 291 -7.94 -16.65 -5.98
N ALA A 292 -9.13 -16.33 -5.45
CA ALA A 292 -10.39 -16.34 -6.20
C ALA A 292 -10.36 -15.39 -7.42
N VAL A 293 -9.63 -14.27 -7.36
CA VAL A 293 -9.45 -13.32 -8.46
C VAL A 293 -8.79 -13.98 -9.69
N GLY A 294 -8.06 -15.08 -9.51
CA GLY A 294 -7.46 -15.87 -10.58
C GLY A 294 -8.43 -16.78 -11.34
N LEU A 295 -9.64 -17.02 -10.83
CA LEU A 295 -10.60 -17.96 -11.44
C LEU A 295 -10.98 -17.58 -12.88
N PRO A 296 -11.32 -16.31 -13.20
CA PRO A 296 -11.59 -15.92 -14.58
C PRO A 296 -10.43 -16.16 -15.56
N PHE A 297 -9.18 -16.04 -15.11
CA PHE A 297 -8.01 -16.35 -15.93
C PHE A 297 -7.90 -17.85 -16.22
N ALA A 298 -8.17 -18.71 -15.23
CA ALA A 298 -8.20 -20.15 -15.45
C ALA A 298 -9.31 -20.54 -16.45
N LEU A 299 -10.49 -19.93 -16.34
CA LEU A 299 -11.58 -20.10 -17.31
C LEU A 299 -11.17 -19.62 -18.71
N GLU A 300 -10.50 -18.48 -18.82
CA GLU A 300 -10.00 -17.95 -20.09
C GLU A 300 -9.03 -18.92 -20.79
N GLU A 301 -8.08 -19.47 -20.04
CA GLU A 301 -7.12 -20.44 -20.56
C GLU A 301 -7.83 -21.71 -21.09
N LEU A 302 -8.95 -22.12 -20.49
CA LEU A 302 -9.67 -23.35 -20.88
C LEU A 302 -10.76 -23.12 -21.95
N LEU A 303 -11.34 -21.91 -22.01
CA LEU A 303 -12.47 -21.59 -22.87
C LEU A 303 -12.07 -20.88 -24.16
N ILE A 304 -11.03 -20.03 -24.15
CA ILE A 304 -10.70 -19.17 -25.30
C ILE A 304 -9.63 -19.80 -26.20
N HIS A 305 -10.03 -20.12 -27.43
CA HIS A 305 -9.11 -20.61 -28.45
C HIS A 305 -8.39 -19.45 -29.16
N SER A 306 -7.07 -19.42 -29.07
CA SER A 306 -6.22 -18.45 -29.80
C SER A 306 -5.63 -19.10 -31.05
N ARG A 307 -5.84 -18.48 -32.22
CA ARG A 307 -5.34 -18.96 -33.52
C ARG A 307 -4.09 -18.16 -33.91
N ASN A 308 -2.91 -18.73 -33.65
CA ASN A 308 -1.66 -18.16 -34.16
C ASN A 308 -1.54 -18.43 -35.67
N GLN A 309 -1.71 -17.42 -36.52
CA GLN A 309 -1.45 -17.54 -37.97
C GLN A 309 0.05 -17.63 -38.32
N SER A 310 0.94 -17.21 -37.41
CA SER A 310 2.37 -17.03 -37.72
C SER A 310 3.23 -18.32 -37.64
N LYS A 311 2.73 -19.44 -37.10
CA LYS A 311 3.50 -20.70 -37.02
C LYS A 311 2.75 -21.88 -37.63
N LYS A 312 3.35 -22.53 -38.64
CA LYS A 312 2.85 -23.70 -39.40
C LYS A 312 2.56 -24.97 -38.56
N LYS A 313 2.90 -25.01 -37.26
CA LYS A 313 2.58 -26.15 -36.38
C LYS A 313 1.31 -25.86 -35.57
N THR A 314 0.16 -26.07 -36.20
CA THR A 314 -1.13 -26.05 -35.52
C THR A 314 -1.19 -27.23 -34.54
N VAL A 315 -1.30 -26.95 -33.25
CA VAL A 315 -1.69 -27.95 -32.26
C VAL A 315 -3.05 -28.52 -32.70
N ARG A 316 -3.20 -29.84 -32.73
CA ARG A 316 -4.45 -30.48 -33.12
C ARG A 316 -5.58 -29.91 -32.25
N PHE A 317 -6.71 -29.55 -32.87
CA PHE A 317 -7.83 -28.85 -32.21
C PHE A 317 -8.40 -29.58 -30.98
N ARG A 318 -8.18 -30.89 -30.83
CA ARG A 318 -8.64 -31.67 -29.67
C ARG A 318 -7.71 -31.61 -28.45
N ASP A 319 -6.44 -31.20 -28.61
CA ASP A 319 -5.42 -31.33 -27.56
C ASP A 319 -5.04 -30.01 -26.89
N TRP A 320 -5.46 -28.86 -27.42
CA TRP A 320 -5.05 -27.55 -26.88
C TRP A 320 -5.56 -27.32 -25.44
N ARG A 321 -6.78 -27.74 -25.11
CA ARG A 321 -7.34 -27.63 -23.76
C ARG A 321 -6.54 -28.47 -22.76
N LYS A 322 -6.19 -29.70 -23.14
CA LYS A 322 -5.36 -30.60 -22.32
C LYS A 322 -3.99 -29.98 -22.04
N ILE A 323 -3.34 -29.45 -23.07
CA ILE A 323 -2.02 -28.80 -22.94
C ILE A 323 -2.08 -27.59 -22.00
N ARG A 324 -3.13 -26.76 -22.10
CA ARG A 324 -3.29 -25.59 -21.23
C ARG A 324 -3.66 -25.98 -19.80
N PHE A 325 -4.50 -27.00 -19.62
CA PHE A 325 -4.80 -27.55 -18.30
C PHE A 325 -3.54 -28.09 -17.61
N ILE A 326 -2.75 -28.91 -18.31
CA ILE A 326 -1.48 -29.43 -17.79
C ILE A 326 -0.56 -28.26 -17.41
N ARG A 327 -0.48 -27.22 -18.23
CA ARG A 327 0.33 -26.02 -17.94
C ARG A 327 -0.14 -25.26 -16.70
N LEU A 328 -1.45 -25.09 -16.53
CA LEU A 328 -2.02 -24.50 -15.32
C LEU A 328 -1.61 -25.32 -14.10
N LEU A 329 -1.79 -26.65 -14.16
CA LEU A 329 -1.44 -27.57 -13.09
C LEU A 329 0.06 -27.55 -12.76
N THR A 330 0.93 -27.66 -13.77
CA THR A 330 2.39 -27.65 -13.56
C THR A 330 2.87 -26.32 -12.99
N SER A 331 2.26 -25.20 -13.42
CA SER A 331 2.59 -23.88 -12.88
C SER A 331 2.11 -23.74 -11.43
N ALA A 332 0.91 -24.24 -11.10
CA ALA A 332 0.39 -24.23 -9.74
C ALA A 332 1.26 -25.05 -8.78
N ILE A 333 1.66 -26.26 -9.19
CA ILE A 333 2.57 -27.12 -8.41
C ILE A 333 3.93 -26.43 -8.21
N ALA A 334 4.48 -25.82 -9.27
CA ALA A 334 5.75 -25.10 -9.17
C ALA A 334 5.67 -23.91 -8.19
N VAL A 335 4.55 -23.16 -8.21
CA VAL A 335 4.33 -22.01 -7.31
C VAL A 335 4.11 -22.46 -5.87
N LEU A 336 3.35 -23.54 -5.64
CA LEU A 336 3.25 -24.16 -4.32
C LEU A 336 4.64 -24.55 -3.81
N GLY A 337 5.47 -25.18 -4.64
CA GLY A 337 6.84 -25.52 -4.26
C GLY A 337 7.70 -24.30 -3.93
N CYS A 338 7.73 -23.28 -4.78
CA CYS A 338 8.67 -22.16 -4.62
C CYS A 338 8.21 -21.06 -3.66
N VAL A 339 6.91 -20.96 -3.37
CA VAL A 339 6.34 -19.96 -2.44
C VAL A 339 5.96 -20.58 -1.11
N LEU A 340 5.21 -21.68 -1.10
CA LEU A 340 4.68 -22.24 0.15
C LEU A 340 5.78 -22.88 1.00
N ILE A 341 6.75 -23.56 0.39
CA ILE A 341 7.82 -24.24 1.15
C ILE A 341 8.65 -23.22 1.96
N PRO A 342 9.16 -22.11 1.39
CA PRO A 342 9.85 -21.09 2.20
C PRO A 342 8.99 -20.53 3.34
N ILE A 343 7.70 -20.27 3.09
CA ILE A 343 6.78 -19.77 4.13
C ILE A 343 6.67 -20.77 5.28
N ILE A 344 6.40 -22.05 4.97
CA ILE A 344 6.32 -23.12 5.98
C ILE A 344 7.62 -23.25 6.76
N VAL A 345 8.78 -23.13 6.10
CA VAL A 345 10.09 -23.23 6.76
C VAL A 345 10.29 -22.09 7.75
N ILE A 346 9.98 -20.85 7.35
CA ILE A 346 10.09 -19.66 8.21
C ILE A 346 9.09 -19.73 9.36
N ASP A 347 7.82 -20.03 9.07
CA ASP A 347 6.78 -20.12 10.09
C ASP A 347 7.08 -21.24 11.08
N ARG A 348 7.57 -22.40 10.62
CA ARG A 348 8.03 -23.48 11.51
C ARG A 348 9.17 -23.04 12.41
N TYR A 349 10.07 -22.20 11.92
CA TYR A 349 11.20 -21.71 12.70
C TYR A 349 10.75 -20.79 13.86
N TYR A 350 9.78 -19.90 13.61
CA TYR A 350 9.24 -18.98 14.63
C TYR A 350 8.24 -19.67 15.56
N TYR A 351 7.24 -20.36 15.02
CA TYR A 351 6.24 -21.06 15.83
C TYR A 351 6.77 -22.30 16.57
N LYS A 352 7.96 -22.78 16.20
CA LYS A 352 8.53 -24.07 16.65
C LYS A 352 7.60 -25.28 16.39
N LYS A 353 6.63 -25.11 15.50
CA LYS A 353 5.57 -26.07 15.15
C LYS A 353 5.39 -26.06 13.63
N LEU A 354 5.18 -27.23 13.02
CA LEU A 354 4.86 -27.29 11.60
C LEU A 354 3.43 -26.77 11.40
N VAL A 355 3.32 -25.62 10.72
CA VAL A 355 2.03 -24.97 10.43
C VAL A 355 1.98 -24.56 8.96
N VAL A 356 0.78 -24.61 8.39
CA VAL A 356 0.50 -24.08 7.06
C VAL A 356 -0.47 -22.93 7.24
N VAL A 357 0.07 -21.75 7.58
CA VAL A 357 -0.73 -20.57 7.99
C VAL A 357 -1.86 -20.24 6.99
N PRO A 358 -1.63 -20.20 5.65
CA PRO A 358 -2.72 -19.90 4.71
C PRO A 358 -3.86 -20.92 4.75
N LEU A 359 -3.57 -22.19 5.05
CA LEU A 359 -4.59 -23.21 5.25
C LEU A 359 -5.30 -23.03 6.60
N ASN A 360 -4.56 -22.73 7.68
CA ASN A 360 -5.15 -22.46 8.99
C ASN A 360 -6.14 -21.30 8.94
N ILE A 361 -5.82 -20.21 8.23
CA ILE A 361 -6.73 -19.07 8.04
C ILE A 361 -8.04 -19.51 7.38
N VAL A 362 -7.96 -20.35 6.33
CA VAL A 362 -9.15 -20.83 5.62
C VAL A 362 -9.98 -21.77 6.51
N LEU A 363 -9.32 -22.70 7.20
CA LEU A 363 -10.00 -23.61 8.14
C LEU A 363 -10.67 -22.86 9.28
N TYR A 364 -9.99 -21.86 9.82
CA TYR A 364 -10.49 -21.03 10.91
C TYR A 364 -11.69 -20.19 10.47
N ASN A 365 -11.58 -19.41 9.39
CA ASN A 365 -12.62 -18.47 8.99
C ASN A 365 -13.82 -19.12 8.29
N VAL A 366 -13.63 -20.24 7.59
CA VAL A 366 -14.69 -20.88 6.78
C VAL A 366 -15.30 -22.08 7.49
N PHE A 367 -14.49 -22.82 8.26
CA PHE A 367 -14.89 -24.08 8.89
C PHE A 367 -14.81 -24.05 10.42
N GLY A 368 -14.53 -22.88 11.05
CA GLY A 368 -14.37 -22.71 12.49
C GLY A 368 -15.65 -22.71 13.33
N GLY A 369 -16.82 -22.92 12.71
CA GLY A 369 -18.10 -22.96 13.41
C GLY A 369 -18.51 -21.59 13.96
N ASP A 370 -18.79 -21.51 15.27
CA ASP A 370 -19.31 -20.32 15.95
C ASP A 370 -18.25 -19.21 16.18
N VAL A 371 -16.98 -19.50 15.89
CA VAL A 371 -15.85 -18.56 16.09
C VAL A 371 -15.36 -18.00 14.74
N GLY A 372 -16.31 -17.44 13.99
CA GLY A 372 -16.10 -16.82 12.68
C GLY A 372 -15.85 -15.30 12.75
N PRO A 373 -15.63 -14.65 11.59
CA PRO A 373 -15.41 -13.19 11.52
C PRO A 373 -16.61 -12.36 12.01
N ASP A 374 -17.80 -12.96 12.11
CA ASP A 374 -19.03 -12.28 12.53
C ASP A 374 -19.01 -11.82 14.00
N ILE A 375 -18.13 -12.37 14.83
CA ILE A 375 -17.98 -11.97 16.25
C ILE A 375 -17.49 -10.52 16.42
N PHE A 376 -16.96 -9.92 15.35
CA PHE A 376 -16.52 -8.52 15.32
C PHE A 376 -17.61 -7.57 14.80
N GLY A 377 -18.81 -8.08 14.53
CA GLY A 377 -19.95 -7.33 14.02
C GLY A 377 -20.22 -7.60 12.55
N THR A 378 -21.45 -7.27 12.12
CA THR A 378 -21.92 -7.45 10.75
C THR A 378 -22.40 -6.14 10.16
N GLU A 379 -22.25 -5.99 8.86
CA GLU A 379 -22.64 -4.77 8.13
C GLU A 379 -23.71 -5.09 7.08
N PRO A 380 -24.57 -4.12 6.72
CA PRO A 380 -25.65 -4.35 5.78
C PRO A 380 -25.14 -4.59 4.35
N TRP A 381 -26.01 -5.12 3.47
CA TRP A 381 -25.62 -5.50 2.09
C TRP A 381 -25.13 -4.31 1.24
N TRP A 382 -25.54 -3.08 1.55
CA TRP A 382 -25.13 -1.87 0.83
C TRP A 382 -23.82 -1.25 1.32
N PHE A 383 -23.16 -1.83 2.33
CA PHE A 383 -21.90 -1.31 2.89
C PHE A 383 -20.84 -1.06 1.82
N TYR A 384 -20.58 -2.04 0.96
CA TYR A 384 -19.56 -1.92 -0.09
C TYR A 384 -19.96 -0.98 -1.23
N ILE A 385 -21.25 -0.75 -1.43
CA ILE A 385 -21.71 0.28 -2.37
C ILE A 385 -21.35 1.66 -1.81
N LEU A 386 -21.63 1.90 -0.53
CA LEU A 386 -21.27 3.15 0.13
C LEU A 386 -19.75 3.35 0.17
N ASN A 387 -18.98 2.31 0.52
CA ASN A 387 -17.52 2.33 0.48
C ASN A 387 -16.99 2.68 -0.92
N GLY A 388 -17.51 2.01 -1.96
CA GLY A 388 -17.13 2.25 -3.34
C GLY A 388 -17.42 3.68 -3.80
N ILE A 389 -18.61 4.21 -3.49
CA ILE A 389 -18.99 5.60 -3.83
C ILE A 389 -18.12 6.60 -3.07
N LEU A 390 -17.78 6.35 -1.81
CA LEU A 390 -16.90 7.24 -1.06
C LEU A 390 -15.49 7.28 -1.65
N ASN A 391 -14.93 6.12 -2.01
CA ASN A 391 -13.54 6.01 -2.44
C ASN A 391 -13.29 6.28 -3.93
N PHE A 392 -14.30 6.02 -4.78
CA PHE A 392 -14.20 6.11 -6.23
C PHE A 392 -15.37 6.89 -6.89
N ASN A 393 -16.33 7.40 -6.12
CA ASN A 393 -17.42 8.27 -6.60
C ASN A 393 -18.17 7.74 -7.84
N VAL A 394 -18.29 8.54 -8.89
CA VAL A 394 -18.94 8.16 -10.15
C VAL A 394 -18.18 7.03 -10.86
N LEU A 395 -16.88 6.87 -10.60
CA LEU A 395 -16.10 5.78 -11.19
C LEU A 395 -16.54 4.43 -10.65
N PHE A 396 -16.99 4.34 -9.40
CA PHE A 396 -17.54 3.09 -8.87
C PHE A 396 -18.82 2.68 -9.61
N ILE A 397 -19.72 3.63 -9.86
CA ILE A 397 -20.95 3.41 -10.63
C ILE A 397 -20.59 2.97 -12.05
N ALA A 398 -19.61 3.64 -12.68
CA ALA A 398 -19.11 3.26 -13.99
C ALA A 398 -18.49 1.83 -13.97
N ALA A 399 -17.79 1.43 -12.92
CA ALA A 399 -17.24 0.09 -12.79
C ALA A 399 -18.33 -0.99 -12.75
N LEU A 400 -19.40 -0.76 -11.97
CA LEU A 400 -20.57 -1.65 -11.92
C LEU A 400 -21.30 -1.74 -13.27
N ALA A 401 -21.29 -0.66 -14.05
CA ALA A 401 -21.90 -0.62 -15.38
C ALA A 401 -21.05 -1.28 -16.48
N SER A 402 -19.84 -1.79 -16.20
CA SER A 402 -18.91 -2.26 -17.24
C SER A 402 -19.39 -3.51 -18.01
N LEU A 403 -19.92 -4.53 -17.35
CA LEU A 403 -20.49 -5.71 -18.03
C LEU A 403 -21.77 -5.40 -18.83
N PRO A 404 -22.79 -4.69 -18.28
CA PRO A 404 -23.94 -4.25 -19.06
C PRO A 404 -23.54 -3.42 -20.29
N THR A 405 -22.61 -2.48 -20.11
CA THR A 405 -22.11 -1.63 -21.20
C THR A 405 -21.39 -2.44 -22.27
N LEU A 406 -20.60 -3.44 -21.88
CA LEU A 406 -19.94 -4.36 -22.81
C LEU A 406 -20.97 -5.11 -23.67
N LEU A 407 -22.03 -5.64 -23.06
CA LEU A 407 -23.08 -6.36 -23.78
C LEU A 407 -23.79 -5.46 -24.81
N VAL A 408 -24.19 -4.25 -24.39
CA VAL A 408 -24.85 -3.30 -25.28
C VAL A 408 -23.89 -2.86 -26.41
N THR A 409 -22.62 -2.62 -26.09
CA THR A 409 -21.60 -2.24 -27.09
C THR A 409 -21.39 -3.36 -28.10
N PHE A 410 -21.32 -4.62 -27.66
CA PHE A 410 -21.16 -5.77 -28.56
C PHE A 410 -22.36 -5.92 -29.52
N ILE A 411 -23.59 -5.69 -29.05
CA ILE A 411 -24.81 -5.79 -29.87
C ILE A 411 -24.90 -4.62 -30.86
N THR A 412 -24.53 -3.41 -30.43
CA THR A 412 -24.75 -2.19 -31.21
C THR A 412 -23.58 -1.80 -32.12
N ILE A 413 -22.34 -1.98 -31.65
CA ILE A 413 -21.11 -1.52 -32.30
C ILE A 413 -19.95 -2.47 -31.97
N PRO A 414 -19.95 -3.73 -32.47
CA PRO A 414 -18.91 -4.71 -32.15
C PRO A 414 -17.50 -4.26 -32.58
N GLU A 415 -17.41 -3.43 -33.62
CA GLU A 415 -16.15 -2.85 -34.12
C GLU A 415 -15.53 -1.83 -33.15
N ALA A 416 -16.29 -1.30 -32.19
CA ALA A 416 -15.82 -0.32 -31.21
C ALA A 416 -15.13 -0.95 -29.99
N LEU A 417 -15.13 -2.28 -29.87
CA LEU A 417 -14.42 -2.96 -28.80
C LEU A 417 -12.90 -2.70 -28.91
N PRO A 418 -12.20 -2.50 -27.78
CA PRO A 418 -10.76 -2.29 -27.78
C PRO A 418 -10.03 -3.41 -28.52
N ASN A 419 -9.02 -3.08 -29.32
CA ASN A 419 -8.27 -4.02 -30.16
C ASN A 419 -9.07 -4.84 -31.19
N SER A 420 -10.22 -4.34 -31.65
CA SER A 420 -10.87 -4.82 -32.88
C SER A 420 -10.33 -4.11 -34.13
N PRO A 421 -9.45 -4.73 -34.95
CA PRO A 421 -9.48 -4.52 -36.38
C PRO A 421 -10.25 -5.67 -37.06
N PRO A 422 -11.02 -5.38 -38.13
CA PRO A 422 -11.78 -6.39 -38.90
C PRO A 422 -10.88 -7.41 -39.65
N SER A 423 -9.56 -7.35 -39.49
CA SER A 423 -8.59 -8.15 -40.26
C SER A 423 -7.75 -9.15 -39.44
N SER A 424 -7.83 -9.17 -38.11
CA SER A 424 -7.15 -10.20 -37.31
C SER A 424 -8.17 -11.18 -36.73
N GLY A 425 -8.56 -12.20 -37.50
CA GLY A 425 -9.37 -13.34 -37.05
C GLY A 425 -8.67 -14.23 -36.00
N GLN A 426 -8.00 -13.62 -35.01
CA GLN A 426 -7.19 -14.25 -33.97
C GLN A 426 -8.04 -14.75 -32.79
N ILE A 427 -9.18 -14.10 -32.50
CA ILE A 427 -10.04 -14.39 -31.35
C ILE A 427 -11.46 -14.64 -31.84
N LYS A 428 -12.00 -15.82 -31.56
CA LYS A 428 -13.34 -16.23 -32.01
C LYS A 428 -14.46 -15.49 -31.26
N ASP A 429 -14.27 -15.24 -29.96
CA ASP A 429 -15.32 -14.75 -29.05
C ASP A 429 -14.85 -13.52 -28.26
N PRO A 430 -14.89 -12.30 -28.85
CA PRO A 430 -14.44 -11.08 -28.18
C PRO A 430 -15.31 -10.71 -26.97
N LEU A 431 -16.62 -10.99 -27.00
CA LEU A 431 -17.51 -10.78 -25.85
C LEU A 431 -17.05 -11.61 -24.64
N LEU A 432 -16.86 -12.92 -24.82
CA LEU A 432 -16.42 -13.81 -23.75
C LEU A 432 -15.06 -13.39 -23.19
N LEU A 433 -14.12 -12.99 -24.05
CA LEU A 433 -12.81 -12.50 -23.63
C LEU A 433 -12.92 -11.29 -22.70
N PHE A 434 -13.60 -10.23 -23.14
CA PHE A 434 -13.71 -9.02 -22.33
C PHE A 434 -14.59 -9.22 -21.09
N SER A 435 -15.61 -10.07 -21.15
CA SER A 435 -16.37 -10.47 -19.96
C SER A 435 -15.46 -11.12 -18.93
N LEU A 436 -14.57 -12.04 -19.34
CA LEU A 436 -13.59 -12.65 -18.44
C LEU A 436 -12.61 -11.62 -17.89
N LYS A 437 -12.14 -10.63 -18.67
CA LYS A 437 -11.28 -9.54 -18.18
C LYS A 437 -11.95 -8.65 -17.13
N LEU A 438 -13.24 -8.33 -17.29
CA LEU A 438 -13.97 -7.45 -16.37
C LEU A 438 -14.45 -8.19 -15.11
N SER A 439 -14.65 -9.50 -15.21
CA SER A 439 -15.26 -10.32 -14.16
C SER A 439 -14.52 -10.44 -12.82
N PRO A 440 -13.17 -10.29 -12.68
CA PRO A 440 -12.54 -10.46 -11.37
C PRO A 440 -13.01 -9.43 -10.34
N PHE A 441 -13.32 -8.19 -10.77
CA PHE A 441 -14.00 -7.19 -9.93
C PHE A 441 -15.36 -7.69 -9.45
N TYR A 442 -16.21 -8.16 -10.37
CA TYR A 442 -17.57 -8.62 -10.03
C TYR A 442 -17.57 -9.86 -9.16
N LEU A 443 -16.67 -10.81 -9.42
CA LEU A 443 -16.51 -12.02 -8.61
C LEU A 443 -16.15 -11.65 -7.17
N TRP A 444 -15.14 -10.80 -7.00
CA TRP A 444 -14.71 -10.36 -5.67
C TRP A 444 -15.80 -9.57 -4.94
N PHE A 445 -16.43 -8.62 -5.64
CA PHE A 445 -17.51 -7.82 -5.10
C PHE A 445 -18.70 -8.68 -4.67
N ALA A 446 -19.08 -9.68 -5.46
CA ALA A 446 -20.16 -10.60 -5.12
C ALA A 446 -19.83 -11.47 -3.90
N ILE A 447 -18.61 -12.02 -3.82
CA ILE A 447 -18.17 -12.85 -2.68
C ILE A 447 -18.31 -12.07 -1.37
N PHE A 448 -17.74 -10.85 -1.29
CA PHE A 448 -17.73 -10.09 -0.05
C PHE A 448 -19.06 -9.40 0.26
N THR A 449 -19.83 -8.96 -0.73
CA THR A 449 -21.19 -8.47 -0.48
C THR A 449 -22.09 -9.57 0.10
N ALA A 450 -21.87 -10.84 -0.26
CA ALA A 450 -22.61 -11.97 0.28
C ALA A 450 -22.22 -12.33 1.72
N GLN A 451 -21.04 -11.93 2.21
CA GLN A 451 -20.62 -12.21 3.60
C GLN A 451 -21.32 -11.26 4.59
N PRO A 452 -21.77 -11.73 5.77
CA PRO A 452 -22.36 -10.86 6.79
C PRO A 452 -21.37 -9.83 7.34
N HIS A 453 -20.20 -10.29 7.79
CA HIS A 453 -19.08 -9.44 8.18
C HIS A 453 -18.42 -8.75 6.98
N LYS A 454 -18.14 -7.44 7.10
CA LYS A 454 -17.57 -6.63 6.03
C LYS A 454 -16.61 -5.60 6.60
N GLU A 455 -15.51 -5.39 5.89
CA GLU A 455 -14.51 -4.39 6.23
C GLU A 455 -13.97 -3.75 4.95
N GLU A 456 -13.64 -2.48 5.02
CA GLU A 456 -13.13 -1.72 3.88
C GLU A 456 -11.90 -2.38 3.24
N ARG A 457 -10.96 -2.87 4.06
CA ARG A 457 -9.72 -3.50 3.59
C ARG A 457 -9.92 -4.78 2.80
N PHE A 458 -11.07 -5.46 2.90
CA PHE A 458 -11.34 -6.67 2.10
C PHE A 458 -11.47 -6.35 0.61
N LEU A 459 -11.92 -5.14 0.26
CA LEU A 459 -12.01 -4.72 -1.15
C LEU A 459 -10.70 -4.19 -1.73
N PHE A 460 -9.66 -3.95 -0.93
CA PHE A 460 -8.38 -3.41 -1.41
C PHE A 460 -7.83 -4.23 -2.59
N VAL A 461 -7.97 -5.56 -2.55
CA VAL A 461 -7.53 -6.49 -3.60
C VAL A 461 -7.97 -6.07 -5.01
N VAL A 462 -9.17 -5.51 -5.16
CA VAL A 462 -9.75 -5.14 -6.47
C VAL A 462 -9.90 -3.64 -6.70
N TYR A 463 -9.38 -2.78 -5.81
CA TYR A 463 -9.41 -1.32 -6.01
C TYR A 463 -8.85 -0.87 -7.38
N PRO A 464 -7.70 -1.39 -7.86
CA PRO A 464 -7.20 -1.07 -9.21
C PRO A 464 -8.12 -1.59 -10.33
N LEU A 465 -8.86 -2.68 -10.08
CA LEU A 465 -9.80 -3.26 -11.05
C LEU A 465 -11.11 -2.46 -11.12
N ILE A 466 -11.51 -1.80 -10.02
CA ILE A 466 -12.60 -0.80 -10.05
C ILE A 466 -12.20 0.33 -11.02
N CYS A 467 -10.98 0.86 -10.91
CA CYS A 467 -10.47 1.88 -11.82
C CYS A 467 -10.47 1.40 -13.28
N PHE A 468 -10.00 0.19 -13.55
CA PHE A 468 -9.99 -0.40 -14.89
C PHE A 468 -11.40 -0.55 -15.47
N ASN A 469 -12.32 -1.16 -14.72
CA ASN A 469 -13.70 -1.35 -15.17
C ASN A 469 -14.41 -0.01 -15.41
N ALA A 470 -14.16 1.00 -14.58
CA ALA A 470 -14.71 2.33 -14.77
C ALA A 470 -14.27 2.97 -16.09
N VAL A 471 -12.96 2.95 -16.39
CA VAL A 471 -12.45 3.58 -17.61
C VAL A 471 -12.84 2.81 -18.88
N MET A 472 -13.02 1.49 -18.77
CA MET A 472 -13.61 0.67 -19.84
C MET A 472 -15.04 1.12 -20.15
N THR A 473 -15.89 1.31 -19.13
CA THR A 473 -17.25 1.83 -19.31
C THR A 473 -17.25 3.20 -19.98
N LEU A 474 -16.44 4.14 -19.47
CA LEU A 474 -16.38 5.49 -20.02
C LEU A 474 -15.96 5.49 -21.49
N PHE A 475 -14.98 4.65 -21.85
CA PHE A 475 -14.54 4.49 -23.24
C PHE A 475 -15.64 3.90 -24.14
N MET A 476 -16.32 2.83 -23.69
CA MET A 476 -17.39 2.19 -24.47
C MET A 476 -18.58 3.13 -24.65
N VAL A 477 -19.03 3.82 -23.58
CA VAL A 477 -20.09 4.83 -23.66
C VAL A 477 -19.71 5.96 -24.61
N GLN A 478 -18.47 6.45 -24.55
CA GLN A 478 -17.98 7.47 -25.48
C GLN A 478 -18.12 7.00 -26.93
N LYS A 479 -17.75 5.76 -27.25
CA LYS A 479 -17.86 5.20 -28.60
C LYS A 479 -19.32 5.05 -29.05
N MET A 480 -20.20 4.64 -28.14
CA MET A 480 -21.64 4.57 -28.41
C MET A 480 -22.23 5.95 -28.73
N VAL A 481 -21.87 6.97 -27.96
CA VAL A 481 -22.31 8.36 -28.19
C VAL A 481 -21.78 8.87 -29.53
N GLN A 482 -20.50 8.63 -29.85
CA GLN A 482 -19.90 9.01 -31.14
C GLN A 482 -20.69 8.41 -32.31
N ARG A 483 -20.90 7.10 -32.29
CA ARG A 483 -21.61 6.39 -33.37
C ARG A 483 -23.08 6.81 -33.50
N GLY A 484 -23.75 7.04 -32.38
CA GLY A 484 -25.13 7.52 -32.36
C GLY A 484 -25.26 8.90 -33.01
N LEU A 485 -24.37 9.84 -32.65
CA LEU A 485 -24.35 11.19 -33.20
C LEU A 485 -23.89 11.24 -34.67
N ASP A 486 -22.95 10.38 -35.06
CA ASP A 486 -22.45 10.30 -36.44
C ASP A 486 -23.57 9.96 -37.45
N ARG A 487 -24.67 9.32 -37.01
CA ARG A 487 -25.85 9.06 -37.85
C ARG A 487 -26.61 10.34 -38.23
N PHE A 488 -26.53 11.37 -37.41
CA PHE A 488 -27.36 12.59 -37.53
C PHE A 488 -26.57 13.81 -38.04
N VAL A 489 -25.26 13.67 -38.27
CA VAL A 489 -24.36 14.82 -38.49
C VAL A 489 -23.55 14.67 -39.78
N THR A 490 -23.30 15.80 -40.45
CA THR A 490 -22.50 15.86 -41.68
C THR A 490 -21.04 15.44 -41.43
N ARG A 491 -20.40 14.85 -42.44
CA ARG A 491 -19.00 14.36 -42.39
C ARG A 491 -17.99 15.44 -41.95
N SER A 492 -18.27 16.72 -42.22
CA SER A 492 -17.46 17.86 -41.78
C SER A 492 -17.46 18.10 -40.28
N LYS A 493 -18.52 17.70 -39.55
CA LYS A 493 -18.71 17.93 -38.12
C LYS A 493 -18.36 16.71 -37.25
N THR A 494 -18.19 15.53 -37.85
CA THR A 494 -17.79 14.28 -37.17
C THR A 494 -16.51 14.42 -36.34
N ALA A 495 -15.48 15.08 -36.89
CA ALA A 495 -14.22 15.30 -36.17
C ALA A 495 -14.41 16.13 -34.89
N ALA A 496 -15.31 17.12 -34.93
CA ALA A 496 -15.62 17.94 -33.76
C ALA A 496 -16.36 17.11 -32.68
N ILE A 497 -17.32 16.27 -33.07
CA ILE A 497 -18.04 15.37 -32.14
C ILE A 497 -17.08 14.43 -31.42
N HIS A 498 -16.13 13.84 -32.15
CA HIS A 498 -15.15 12.92 -31.56
C HIS A 498 -14.24 13.64 -30.57
N LYS A 499 -13.85 14.89 -30.86
CA LYS A 499 -13.09 15.75 -29.94
C LYS A 499 -13.91 16.12 -28.69
N TYR A 500 -15.16 16.56 -28.82
CA TYR A 500 -15.99 16.97 -27.69
C TYR A 500 -16.37 15.79 -26.78
N SER A 501 -16.71 14.64 -27.36
CA SER A 501 -16.99 13.42 -26.58
C SER A 501 -15.77 12.93 -25.80
N ALA A 502 -14.56 13.04 -26.37
CA ALA A 502 -13.33 12.79 -25.62
C ALA A 502 -13.11 13.82 -24.49
N GLY A 503 -13.43 15.09 -24.75
CA GLY A 503 -13.42 16.14 -23.74
C GLY A 503 -14.37 15.86 -22.58
N LEU A 504 -15.57 15.34 -22.86
CA LEU A 504 -16.55 14.97 -21.83
C LEU A 504 -16.01 13.87 -20.89
N VAL A 505 -15.34 12.84 -21.44
CA VAL A 505 -14.71 11.81 -20.60
C VAL A 505 -13.66 12.43 -19.69
N TRP A 506 -12.80 13.30 -20.20
CA TRP A 506 -11.82 14.01 -19.35
C TRP A 506 -12.49 14.89 -18.29
N MET A 507 -13.60 15.56 -18.61
CA MET A 507 -14.36 16.33 -17.62
C MET A 507 -14.89 15.44 -16.48
N VAL A 508 -15.43 14.27 -16.80
CA VAL A 508 -15.88 13.29 -15.78
C VAL A 508 -14.70 12.82 -14.93
N LEU A 509 -13.56 12.49 -15.54
CA LEU A 509 -12.38 12.03 -14.81
C LEU A 509 -11.77 13.11 -13.92
N ILE A 510 -11.70 14.36 -14.39
CA ILE A 510 -11.23 15.51 -13.60
C ILE A 510 -12.19 15.80 -12.45
N GLY A 511 -13.49 15.74 -12.67
CA GLY A 511 -14.50 15.87 -11.61
C GLY A 511 -14.36 14.76 -10.55
N ALA A 512 -14.19 13.52 -10.97
CA ALA A 512 -13.95 12.38 -10.09
C ALA A 512 -12.63 12.53 -9.29
N ALA A 513 -11.58 13.05 -9.91
CA ALA A 513 -10.32 13.36 -9.25
C ALA A 513 -10.50 14.46 -8.20
N ALA A 514 -11.22 15.54 -8.51
CA ALA A 514 -11.48 16.63 -7.57
C ALA A 514 -12.26 16.16 -6.33
N ILE A 515 -13.30 15.33 -6.52
CA ILE A 515 -14.08 14.75 -5.41
C ILE A 515 -13.18 13.84 -4.55
N SER A 516 -12.32 13.03 -5.18
CA SER A 516 -11.39 12.15 -4.47
C SER A 516 -10.36 12.95 -3.67
N THR A 517 -9.77 13.99 -4.26
CA THR A 517 -8.85 14.90 -3.56
C THR A 517 -9.54 15.59 -2.39
N SER A 518 -10.78 16.06 -2.56
CA SER A 518 -11.56 16.64 -1.45
C SER A 518 -11.76 15.65 -0.30
N ARG A 519 -12.01 14.36 -0.58
CA ARG A 519 -12.07 13.31 0.44
C ARG A 519 -10.71 13.08 1.13
N ILE A 520 -9.62 13.00 0.37
CA ILE A 520 -8.27 12.83 0.92
C ILE A 520 -7.94 13.98 1.87
N LEU A 521 -8.23 15.22 1.47
CA LEU A 521 -8.04 16.40 2.31
C LEU A 521 -8.94 16.36 3.54
N ALA A 522 -10.18 15.88 3.44
CA ALA A 522 -11.08 15.73 4.58
C ALA A 522 -10.49 14.76 5.61
N LEU A 523 -10.00 13.60 5.15
CA LEU A 523 -9.44 12.59 6.03
C LEU A 523 -8.20 13.11 6.78
N HIS A 524 -7.36 13.88 6.09
CA HIS A 524 -6.21 14.53 6.70
C HIS A 524 -6.64 15.63 7.68
N GLU A 525 -7.41 16.63 7.25
CA GLU A 525 -7.78 17.79 8.08
C GLU A 525 -8.69 17.40 9.27
N HIS A 526 -9.58 16.43 9.11
CA HIS A 526 -10.58 16.11 10.12
C HIS A 526 -10.09 15.07 11.14
N TYR A 527 -9.16 14.18 10.75
CA TYR A 527 -8.86 12.96 11.51
C TYR A 527 -7.36 12.61 11.63
N SER A 528 -6.43 13.52 11.31
CA SER A 528 -4.97 13.28 11.46
C SER A 528 -4.44 13.39 12.90
N ALA A 529 -5.25 13.91 13.83
CA ALA A 529 -4.83 14.19 15.20
C ALA A 529 -4.09 13.03 15.92
N PRO A 530 -4.49 11.75 15.78
CA PRO A 530 -3.75 10.64 16.40
C PRO A 530 -2.30 10.56 15.93
N ILE A 531 -2.07 10.58 14.60
CA ILE A 531 -0.72 10.51 14.03
C ILE A 531 0.14 11.70 14.50
N ASP A 532 -0.44 12.91 14.52
CA ASP A 532 0.28 14.12 14.95
C ASP A 532 0.65 14.09 16.42
N VAL A 533 -0.29 13.69 17.28
CA VAL A 533 -0.09 13.65 18.74
C VAL A 533 0.92 12.58 19.12
N TYR A 534 0.85 11.38 18.53
CA TYR A 534 1.86 10.35 18.76
C TYR A 534 3.21 10.69 18.13
N ARG A 535 3.26 11.41 17.01
CA ARG A 535 4.53 11.94 16.47
C ARG A 535 5.19 12.90 17.46
N LYS A 536 4.40 13.76 18.12
CA LYS A 536 4.90 14.63 19.20
C LYS A 536 5.21 13.88 20.48
N ALA A 537 4.52 12.79 20.77
CA ALA A 537 4.81 11.93 21.92
C ALA A 537 6.23 11.35 21.84
N PHE A 538 6.73 11.03 20.63
CA PHE A 538 8.11 10.58 20.43
C PHE A 538 9.17 11.55 21.02
N ASP A 539 8.91 12.86 20.95
CA ASP A 539 9.83 13.90 21.44
C ASP A 539 9.50 14.37 22.87
N LEU A 540 8.21 14.37 23.26
CA LEU A 540 7.72 14.96 24.51
C LEU A 540 7.69 13.97 25.69
N VAL A 541 7.62 12.67 25.41
CA VAL A 541 7.67 11.63 26.44
C VAL A 541 9.11 11.51 26.94
N LYS A 542 9.31 11.84 28.21
CA LYS A 542 10.62 11.78 28.86
C LYS A 542 10.73 10.44 29.57
N VAL A 543 11.66 9.62 29.11
CA VAL A 543 12.03 8.38 29.78
C VAL A 543 13.20 8.71 30.72
N PRO A 544 13.11 8.41 32.02
CA PRO A 544 14.26 8.51 32.92
C PRO A 544 15.37 7.64 32.32
N GLY A 545 16.50 8.26 31.95
CA GLY A 545 17.66 7.48 31.54
C GLY A 545 18.11 6.56 32.68
N PRO A 546 18.87 5.49 32.40
CA PRO A 546 19.53 4.75 33.47
C PRO A 546 20.33 5.77 34.30
N ILE A 547 19.98 5.90 35.58
CA ILE A 547 20.66 6.81 36.50
C ILE A 547 22.12 6.36 36.55
N THR A 548 22.97 7.03 35.79
CA THR A 548 24.41 6.89 35.96
C THR A 548 24.73 7.70 37.19
N ILE A 549 24.82 7.05 38.35
CA ILE A 549 25.31 7.70 39.57
C ILE A 549 26.73 8.17 39.26
N LYS A 550 26.88 9.47 38.97
CA LYS A 550 28.19 10.10 38.89
C LYS A 550 28.73 10.25 40.31
N GLY A 551 29.73 9.45 40.62
CA GLY A 551 30.55 9.61 41.81
C GLY A 551 30.04 8.81 43.00
N THR A 552 30.60 7.62 43.19
CA THR A 552 31.06 7.12 44.50
C THR A 552 31.89 5.85 44.25
N ASP A 553 32.94 5.70 45.05
CA ASP A 553 34.01 4.71 44.97
C ASP A 553 33.58 3.24 44.75
N PRO A 554 34.47 2.37 44.22
CA PRO A 554 34.19 0.95 43.99
C PRO A 554 34.21 0.13 45.30
N ALA A 555 33.42 0.56 46.28
CA ALA A 555 33.26 -0.12 47.56
C ALA A 555 31.85 0.13 48.12
N PHE A 556 30.82 -0.31 47.38
CA PHE A 556 29.53 -0.63 48.00
C PHE A 556 28.91 -1.83 47.30
N THR A 557 29.40 -3.01 47.68
CA THR A 557 28.58 -4.22 47.73
C THR A 557 27.32 -3.94 48.55
N ALA A 558 26.15 -4.02 47.94
CA ALA A 558 24.90 -4.26 48.64
C ALA A 558 24.49 -5.73 48.40
N THR A 559 25.27 -6.68 48.94
CA THR A 559 24.96 -7.54 50.10
C THR A 559 23.65 -8.31 50.04
N THR A 560 23.79 -9.61 49.81
CA THR A 560 23.36 -10.71 50.71
C THR A 560 22.26 -10.38 51.72
N ALA A 561 21.19 -11.18 51.65
CA ALA A 561 20.20 -11.34 52.70
C ALA A 561 20.83 -11.41 54.10
N SER A 562 20.45 -10.48 54.97
CA SER A 562 20.65 -10.59 56.42
C SER A 562 19.34 -11.06 57.05
N VAL A 563 19.39 -12.26 57.63
CA VAL A 563 18.34 -12.79 58.52
C VAL A 563 18.48 -12.05 59.85
N THR A 564 17.42 -11.40 60.31
CA THR A 564 17.31 -10.98 61.71
C THR A 564 16.86 -12.17 62.55
N ASP A 565 17.32 -12.23 63.80
CA ASP A 565 17.14 -13.36 64.74
C ASP A 565 15.68 -13.61 65.19
N ASN A 566 14.69 -12.99 64.51
CA ASN A 566 13.25 -13.16 64.78
C ASN A 566 12.43 -13.61 63.55
N GLY A 567 13.05 -14.01 62.44
CA GLY A 567 12.35 -14.79 61.41
C GLY A 567 11.30 -14.05 60.55
N GLU A 568 11.36 -12.73 60.41
CA GLU A 568 10.55 -12.00 59.43
C GLU A 568 11.35 -11.65 58.17
N VAL A 569 10.89 -12.14 57.02
CA VAL A 569 11.43 -11.81 55.70
C VAL A 569 10.74 -10.55 55.19
N VAL A 570 11.44 -9.41 55.23
CA VAL A 570 11.03 -8.19 54.52
C VAL A 570 11.64 -8.23 53.13
N SER A 571 10.82 -8.37 52.09
CA SER A 571 11.28 -8.28 50.69
C SER A 571 11.34 -6.81 50.26
N GLU A 572 12.54 -6.22 50.24
CA GLU A 572 12.75 -4.93 49.59
C GLU A 572 13.04 -5.11 48.09
N GLY A 573 12.12 -4.58 47.27
CA GLY A 573 12.40 -3.89 46.00
C GLY A 573 13.21 -4.61 44.93
N SER A 574 12.54 -5.41 44.10
CA SER A 574 13.03 -5.77 42.76
C SER A 574 13.30 -4.50 41.94
N MET A 575 14.54 -4.28 41.52
CA MET A 575 14.93 -3.27 40.52
C MET A 575 14.12 -3.49 39.22
N ARG A 576 12.98 -2.82 39.10
CA ARG A 576 12.23 -2.73 37.83
C ARG A 576 13.05 -1.84 36.90
N ALA A 577 13.38 -2.35 35.70
CA ALA A 577 13.71 -1.48 34.59
C ALA A 577 12.54 -0.49 34.45
N GLU A 578 12.76 0.77 34.82
CA GLU A 578 11.72 1.78 34.94
C GLU A 578 11.34 2.25 33.53
N PHE A 579 10.40 1.54 32.90
CA PHE A 579 9.79 1.98 31.66
C PHE A 579 8.66 2.96 31.94
N VAL A 580 8.44 3.90 31.02
CA VAL A 580 7.38 4.91 31.10
C VAL A 580 6.14 4.42 30.37
N ARG A 581 4.98 4.53 31.00
CA ARG A 581 3.69 4.19 30.38
C ARG A 581 3.03 5.43 29.78
N VAL A 582 2.72 5.33 28.49
CA VAL A 582 1.82 6.24 27.77
C VAL A 582 0.48 5.53 27.66
N CYS A 583 -0.49 5.96 28.45
CA CYS A 583 -1.77 5.28 28.54
C CYS A 583 -2.80 5.83 27.56
N VAL A 584 -3.70 4.97 27.10
CA VAL A 584 -4.86 5.34 26.28
C VAL A 584 -6.05 4.46 26.68
N GLY A 585 -7.25 5.04 26.70
CA GLY A 585 -8.50 4.34 26.99
C GLY A 585 -9.37 4.25 25.74
N LYS A 586 -10.42 5.06 25.69
CA LYS A 586 -11.45 5.07 24.64
C LYS A 586 -10.95 5.23 23.19
N GLU A 587 -9.73 5.73 22.99
CA GLU A 587 -9.11 5.93 21.67
C GLU A 587 -7.99 4.91 21.35
N TRP A 588 -7.93 3.78 22.05
CA TRP A 588 -6.88 2.76 21.89
C TRP A 588 -6.73 2.28 20.44
N TYR A 589 -7.85 2.17 19.72
CA TYR A 589 -7.92 1.71 18.32
C TYR A 589 -7.29 2.69 17.31
N ARG A 590 -6.90 3.90 17.76
CA ARG A 590 -6.17 4.90 16.97
C ARG A 590 -4.69 5.00 17.33
N PHE A 591 -4.20 4.19 18.26
CA PHE A 591 -2.77 4.09 18.53
C PHE A 591 -2.04 3.63 17.26
N PRO A 592 -1.01 4.34 16.79
CA PRO A 592 -0.42 4.03 15.49
C PRO A 592 0.62 2.90 15.53
N SER A 593 1.43 2.82 16.59
CA SER A 593 2.36 1.73 16.94
C SER A 593 3.43 2.23 17.93
N HIS A 594 4.11 1.32 18.63
CA HIS A 594 5.31 1.58 19.43
C HIS A 594 6.46 2.24 18.66
N TYR A 595 6.46 2.27 17.31
CA TYR A 595 7.38 3.11 16.54
C TYR A 595 7.26 4.61 16.84
N PHE A 596 6.11 5.05 17.35
CA PHE A 596 5.85 6.44 17.74
C PHE A 596 6.19 6.74 19.21
N LEU A 597 6.68 5.74 19.95
CA LEU A 597 7.11 5.91 21.33
C LEU A 597 8.65 5.87 21.42
N PRO A 598 9.26 6.69 22.29
CA PRO A 598 10.70 6.63 22.51
C PRO A 598 11.10 5.31 23.16
N GLU A 599 12.39 4.98 23.09
CA GLU A 599 12.93 3.80 23.76
C GLU A 599 12.72 3.86 25.27
N GLY A 600 12.23 2.76 25.85
CA GLY A 600 11.85 2.70 27.26
C GLY A 600 10.44 3.23 27.57
N ALA A 601 9.67 3.67 26.57
CA ALA A 601 8.24 3.91 26.72
C ALA A 601 7.41 2.73 26.17
N LYS A 602 6.31 2.41 26.86
CA LYS A 602 5.32 1.39 26.46
C LYS A 602 3.91 1.96 26.46
N LEU A 603 3.05 1.42 25.61
CA LEU A 603 1.62 1.69 25.66
C LEU A 603 1.01 1.05 26.93
N GLY A 604 0.14 1.78 27.62
CA GLY A 604 -0.77 1.22 28.63
C GLY A 604 -2.21 1.34 28.15
N LEU A 605 -3.02 0.32 28.39
CA LEU A 605 -4.44 0.35 28.05
C LEU A 605 -5.24 0.55 29.34
N ILE A 606 -5.96 1.65 29.50
CA ILE A 606 -6.84 1.86 30.65
C ILE A 606 -8.26 1.37 30.32
N LYS A 607 -9.02 0.97 31.34
CA LYS A 607 -10.39 0.51 31.14
C LYS A 607 -11.24 1.63 30.52
N SER A 608 -12.06 1.25 29.54
CA SER A 608 -13.03 2.10 28.86
C SER A 608 -14.33 1.30 28.67
N HIS A 609 -15.35 1.84 27.98
CA HIS A 609 -16.57 1.09 27.65
C HIS A 609 -16.37 -0.08 26.66
N PHE A 610 -15.14 -0.32 26.21
CA PHE A 610 -14.82 -1.49 25.40
C PHE A 610 -14.69 -2.73 26.28
N ASP A 611 -15.53 -3.73 25.99
CA ASP A 611 -15.61 -5.03 26.69
C ASP A 611 -15.16 -6.20 25.80
N GLY A 612 -14.43 -5.91 24.72
CA GLY A 612 -13.81 -6.92 23.86
C GLY A 612 -12.39 -7.27 24.30
N LEU A 613 -11.76 -8.19 23.57
CA LEU A 613 -10.37 -8.57 23.81
C LEU A 613 -9.42 -7.47 23.30
N LEU A 614 -8.66 -6.87 24.22
CA LEU A 614 -7.57 -5.97 23.89
C LEU A 614 -6.28 -6.73 23.56
N PRO A 615 -5.37 -6.14 22.76
CA PRO A 615 -4.07 -6.74 22.50
C PRO A 615 -3.25 -6.85 23.80
N GLY A 616 -2.46 -7.92 23.92
CA GLY A 616 -1.61 -8.22 25.07
C GLY A 616 -0.15 -7.87 24.78
N GLU A 617 0.73 -7.97 25.77
CA GLU A 617 2.17 -7.76 25.57
C GLU A 617 2.84 -9.08 25.13
N PHE A 618 3.67 -9.04 24.08
CA PHE A 618 4.51 -10.18 23.74
C PHE A 618 5.44 -10.53 24.91
N LEU A 619 5.75 -11.82 25.06
CA LEU A 619 6.79 -12.26 26.00
C LEU A 619 8.17 -11.70 25.60
N GLU A 620 8.70 -10.79 26.41
CA GLU A 620 10.02 -10.18 26.22
C GLU A 620 11.13 -11.09 26.79
N SER A 621 12.32 -11.04 26.19
CA SER A 621 13.48 -11.76 26.74
C SER A 621 14.00 -11.03 27.98
N THR A 622 14.29 -11.75 29.07
CA THR A 622 14.73 -11.21 30.36
C THR A 622 16.08 -10.45 30.32
N ASN A 623 16.79 -10.45 29.19
CA ASN A 623 17.98 -9.63 28.98
C ASN A 623 17.69 -8.48 28.01
N ALA A 624 17.31 -7.33 28.57
CA ALA A 624 17.11 -6.08 27.82
C ALA A 624 18.40 -5.54 27.14
N SER A 625 19.58 -6.13 27.39
CA SER A 625 20.86 -5.71 26.83
C SER A 625 21.22 -6.33 25.47
N GLY A 626 20.43 -7.25 24.92
CA GLY A 626 20.77 -7.90 23.64
C GLY A 626 22.01 -8.81 23.70
N GLU A 627 22.63 -8.93 24.88
CA GLU A 627 23.62 -9.96 25.20
C GLU A 627 22.86 -11.20 25.68
N LEU A 628 23.17 -12.34 25.05
CA LEU A 628 22.75 -13.64 25.54
C LEU A 628 23.00 -13.68 27.06
N PRO A 629 22.12 -14.31 27.87
CA PRO A 629 22.65 -14.95 29.05
C PRO A 629 23.70 -15.89 28.49
N LEU A 630 24.98 -15.66 28.82
CA LEU A 630 25.93 -16.75 28.89
C LEU A 630 25.25 -17.79 29.78
N LEU A 631 24.49 -18.69 29.18
CA LEU A 631 24.31 -20.02 29.69
C LEU A 631 25.75 -20.51 29.74
N GLU A 632 26.37 -20.31 30.90
CA GLU A 632 27.62 -20.91 31.31
C GLU A 632 27.42 -22.43 31.32
N ALA A 633 27.23 -23.03 30.15
CA ALA A 633 27.67 -24.38 29.93
C ALA A 633 29.19 -24.26 29.79
N LYS A 634 29.90 -24.26 30.92
CA LYS A 634 31.31 -24.66 30.92
C LYS A 634 31.36 -25.99 30.17
N PRO A 635 32.08 -26.09 29.03
CA PRO A 635 32.27 -27.39 28.41
C PRO A 635 33.11 -28.21 29.37
N SER A 636 32.46 -29.14 30.09
CA SER A 636 33.18 -30.22 30.73
C SER A 636 33.91 -30.98 29.63
N ALA A 637 35.22 -31.16 29.79
CA ALA A 637 36.13 -31.73 28.79
C ALA A 637 35.81 -33.17 28.36
N ASN A 638 34.72 -33.78 28.86
CA ASN A 638 34.35 -35.17 28.63
C ASN A 638 32.93 -35.38 28.03
N ALA A 639 32.21 -34.33 27.61
CA ALA A 639 30.91 -34.53 26.96
C ALA A 639 31.07 -34.79 25.46
N GLY A 640 30.73 -36.00 25.03
CA GLY A 640 30.81 -36.47 23.65
C GLY A 640 30.15 -35.53 22.64
N LYS A 641 30.68 -35.56 21.41
CA LYS A 641 30.26 -34.74 20.26
C LYS A 641 28.79 -34.99 19.90
N THR A 642 27.86 -34.35 20.60
CA THR A 642 26.51 -34.15 20.08
C THR A 642 26.55 -32.98 19.10
N HIS A 643 26.22 -33.23 17.83
CA HIS A 643 26.01 -32.22 16.82
C HIS A 643 25.09 -31.12 17.38
N MET A 644 25.63 -29.92 17.63
CA MET A 644 24.79 -28.75 17.86
C MET A 644 24.10 -28.41 16.53
N PRO A 645 22.76 -28.29 16.49
CA PRO A 645 22.07 -27.84 15.30
C PRO A 645 22.57 -26.43 14.93
N PHE A 646 22.70 -26.17 13.63
CA PHE A 646 23.13 -24.90 13.06
C PHE A 646 22.29 -23.74 13.64
N ARG A 647 22.81 -23.01 14.62
CA ARG A 647 22.14 -21.85 15.21
C ARG A 647 22.48 -20.63 14.38
N ILE A 648 21.48 -20.07 13.68
CA ILE A 648 21.60 -18.74 13.07
C ILE A 648 21.40 -17.73 14.21
N ASP A 649 22.49 -17.37 14.89
CA ASP A 649 22.45 -16.31 15.91
C ASP A 649 22.45 -14.95 15.24
N TRP A 650 21.27 -14.55 14.77
CA TRP A 650 21.02 -13.21 14.27
C TRP A 650 20.02 -12.51 15.18
N LYS A 651 20.00 -11.17 15.14
CA LYS A 651 19.26 -10.28 16.06
C LYS A 651 17.78 -10.65 16.23
N TRP A 652 17.16 -11.28 15.23
CA TRP A 652 15.74 -11.65 15.20
C TRP A 652 15.52 -13.17 15.20
N SER A 653 16.49 -13.92 15.70
CA SER A 653 16.33 -15.33 15.94
C SER A 653 15.13 -15.60 16.84
N ALA A 654 14.42 -16.70 16.59
CA ALA A 654 13.27 -17.09 17.39
C ALA A 654 13.68 -17.32 18.86
N GLU A 655 14.93 -17.70 19.10
CA GLU A 655 15.53 -17.85 20.44
C GLU A 655 15.63 -16.51 21.20
N ARG A 656 15.89 -15.38 20.50
CA ARG A 656 15.90 -14.03 21.09
C ARG A 656 14.49 -13.41 21.18
N ARG A 657 13.48 -14.11 20.67
CA ARG A 657 12.08 -13.66 20.54
C ARG A 657 11.12 -14.75 21.02
N PRO A 658 11.15 -15.11 22.32
CA PRO A 658 10.40 -16.25 22.85
C PRO A 658 8.88 -16.14 22.62
N GLY A 659 8.35 -14.92 22.56
CA GLY A 659 6.95 -14.61 22.22
C GLY A 659 6.49 -15.17 20.86
N THR A 660 7.39 -15.38 19.90
CA THR A 660 7.02 -15.97 18.59
C THR A 660 6.53 -17.42 18.65
N SER A 661 6.81 -18.11 19.77
CA SER A 661 6.46 -19.51 20.02
C SER A 661 5.71 -19.73 21.33
N TYR A 662 5.46 -18.66 22.08
CA TYR A 662 4.78 -18.72 23.37
C TYR A 662 3.26 -18.75 23.14
N VAL A 663 2.54 -19.55 23.94
CA VAL A 663 1.07 -19.57 23.93
C VAL A 663 0.60 -18.67 25.07
N PRO A 664 0.09 -17.45 24.79
CA PRO A 664 -0.38 -16.56 25.83
C PRO A 664 -1.58 -17.13 26.58
N LEU A 665 -1.54 -17.11 27.91
CA LEU A 665 -2.60 -17.59 28.79
C LEU A 665 -3.83 -16.67 28.83
N LEU A 666 -3.61 -15.39 28.56
CA LEU A 666 -4.60 -14.30 28.70
C LEU A 666 -5.19 -13.88 27.34
N MET A 667 -5.24 -14.82 26.38
CA MET A 667 -5.77 -14.60 25.04
C MET A 667 -6.88 -15.60 24.75
N ASN A 668 -7.94 -15.14 24.10
CA ASN A 668 -9.03 -15.98 23.63
C ASN A 668 -9.40 -15.62 22.19
N ASN A 669 -10.03 -16.54 21.48
CA ASN A 669 -10.44 -16.35 20.09
C ASN A 669 -11.92 -15.92 19.94
N GLU A 670 -12.59 -15.62 21.06
CA GLU A 670 -14.02 -15.31 21.14
C GLU A 670 -14.27 -13.81 21.36
N ASN A 671 -13.23 -12.98 21.27
CA ASN A 671 -13.27 -11.55 21.56
C ASN A 671 -13.82 -11.21 22.97
N LYS A 672 -13.58 -12.08 23.95
CA LYS A 672 -14.00 -11.87 25.36
C LYS A 672 -13.01 -10.97 26.08
N GLU A 673 -13.53 -10.04 26.89
CA GLU A 673 -12.73 -9.17 27.74
C GLU A 673 -11.74 -9.94 28.63
N VAL A 674 -10.54 -9.40 28.78
CA VAL A 674 -9.52 -9.88 29.72
C VAL A 674 -9.04 -8.70 30.54
N LYS A 675 -9.35 -8.71 31.84
CA LYS A 675 -9.14 -7.55 32.72
C LYS A 675 -7.67 -7.29 33.03
N GLU A 676 -6.85 -8.31 32.95
CA GLU A 676 -5.41 -8.28 33.18
C GLU A 676 -4.66 -7.50 32.09
N HIS A 677 -5.29 -7.24 30.94
CA HIS A 677 -4.71 -6.38 29.90
C HIS A 677 -4.80 -4.89 30.26
N TYR A 678 -5.60 -4.52 31.27
CA TYR A 678 -5.70 -3.13 31.70
C TYR A 678 -4.54 -2.74 32.62
N THR A 679 -4.01 -1.56 32.34
CA THR A 679 -3.07 -0.84 33.19
C THR A 679 -3.86 0.03 34.17
N PRO A 680 -3.60 -0.05 35.49
CA PRO A 680 -4.16 0.88 36.45
C PRO A 680 -3.71 2.32 36.15
N LEU A 681 -4.62 3.29 36.27
CA LEU A 681 -4.36 4.69 35.93
C LEU A 681 -3.18 5.26 36.75
N GLU A 682 -2.95 4.73 37.94
CA GLU A 682 -1.86 5.14 38.83
C GLU A 682 -0.48 4.82 38.26
N GLN A 683 -0.39 3.87 37.32
CA GLN A 683 0.86 3.49 36.65
C GLN A 683 1.13 4.33 35.40
N CYS A 684 0.22 5.20 35.00
CA CYS A 684 0.33 6.05 33.81
C CYS A 684 1.07 7.35 34.14
N GLN A 685 2.22 7.58 33.50
CA GLN A 685 2.93 8.87 33.57
C GLN A 685 2.44 9.83 32.48
N TYR A 686 1.99 9.29 31.35
CA TYR A 686 1.40 10.03 30.25
C TYR A 686 0.04 9.44 29.89
N LEU A 687 -0.83 10.28 29.35
CA LEU A 687 -2.17 9.89 28.89
C LEU A 687 -2.46 10.53 27.54
N VAL A 688 -3.01 9.75 26.63
CA VAL A 688 -3.59 10.22 25.37
C VAL A 688 -5.10 10.09 25.47
N ASP A 689 -5.80 11.20 25.27
CA ASP A 689 -7.26 11.26 25.38
C ASP A 689 -7.86 12.24 24.36
N LEU A 690 -9.15 12.04 24.03
CA LEU A 690 -9.94 12.89 23.15
C LEU A 690 -11.10 13.49 23.93
N ASP A 691 -11.12 14.82 24.06
CA ASP A 691 -12.21 15.54 24.71
C ASP A 691 -13.04 16.34 23.71
N TYR A 692 -14.34 16.08 23.67
CA TYR A 692 -15.31 16.84 22.88
C TYR A 692 -16.03 17.87 23.76
N SER A 693 -15.33 18.95 24.15
CA SER A 693 -15.88 20.02 24.99
C SER A 693 -17.23 20.57 24.51
N GLY A 694 -17.47 20.59 23.18
CA GLY A 694 -18.73 21.05 22.59
C GLY A 694 -19.95 20.18 22.93
N ARG A 695 -19.77 18.92 23.36
CA ARG A 695 -20.88 18.01 23.72
C ARG A 695 -21.43 18.22 25.13
N TYR A 696 -20.63 18.83 26.01
CA TYR A 696 -20.94 18.94 27.45
C TYR A 696 -21.42 20.34 27.88
N THR A 697 -21.81 21.18 26.93
CA THR A 697 -22.26 22.56 27.22
C THR A 697 -23.68 22.64 27.79
N ASN A 698 -24.51 21.60 27.59
CA ASN A 698 -25.96 21.64 27.86
C ASN A 698 -26.53 20.42 28.62
N LYS A 699 -25.70 19.54 29.20
CA LYS A 699 -26.18 18.37 29.93
C LYS A 699 -25.52 18.23 31.30
N GLU A 700 -26.36 18.10 32.33
CA GLU A 700 -26.02 17.45 33.62
C GLU A 700 -25.86 15.95 33.38
N ASP A 701 -24.83 15.55 32.62
CA ASP A 701 -24.52 14.13 32.49
C ASP A 701 -23.83 13.66 33.77
N SER A 702 -24.33 12.55 34.33
CA SER A 702 -23.68 11.85 35.44
C SER A 702 -22.20 11.58 35.07
N PRO A 703 -21.26 11.75 36.01
CA PRO A 703 -19.85 11.55 35.70
C PRO A 703 -19.60 10.13 35.21
N ASP A 704 -19.08 10.01 33.98
CA ASP A 704 -18.64 8.74 33.42
C ASP A 704 -17.42 8.26 34.23
N THR A 705 -17.59 7.15 34.93
CA THR A 705 -16.56 6.60 35.82
C THR A 705 -15.48 5.83 35.05
N LEU A 706 -15.82 5.31 33.87
CA LEU A 706 -14.88 4.55 33.02
C LEU A 706 -14.15 5.47 32.03
N GLU A 707 -14.83 6.48 31.50
CA GLU A 707 -14.26 7.43 30.55
C GLU A 707 -14.40 8.89 31.04
N PRO A 708 -13.84 9.23 32.21
CA PRO A 708 -13.90 10.60 32.71
C PRO A 708 -13.13 11.55 31.78
N ARG A 709 -13.44 12.84 31.91
CA ARG A 709 -12.82 13.90 31.10
C ARG A 709 -11.43 14.24 31.65
N TYR A 710 -10.47 13.32 31.49
CA TYR A 710 -9.11 13.45 32.04
C TYR A 710 -8.43 14.77 31.67
N LEU A 711 -8.68 15.27 30.46
CA LEU A 711 -8.13 16.53 29.97
C LEU A 711 -8.67 17.79 30.68
N HIS A 712 -9.76 17.68 31.45
CA HIS A 712 -10.31 18.75 32.28
C HIS A 712 -9.76 18.74 33.71
N ASP A 713 -9.24 17.61 34.16
CA ASP A 713 -8.60 17.48 35.47
C ASP A 713 -7.21 18.12 35.45
N LYS A 714 -7.19 19.44 35.69
CA LYS A 714 -5.96 20.24 35.77
C LYS A 714 -5.15 19.98 37.04
N GLU A 715 -5.70 19.27 38.01
CA GLU A 715 -4.99 18.92 39.25
C GLU A 715 -4.02 17.78 38.99
N HIS A 716 -4.45 16.74 38.28
CA HIS A 716 -3.63 15.56 38.01
C HIS A 716 -2.93 15.60 36.64
N TRP A 717 -3.47 16.31 35.64
CA TRP A 717 -2.96 16.28 34.27
C TRP A 717 -2.52 17.64 33.74
N GLU A 718 -1.42 17.65 33.01
CA GLU A 718 -0.88 18.78 32.27
C GLU A 718 -0.90 18.47 30.79
N LYS A 719 -1.66 19.25 30.00
CA LYS A 719 -1.68 19.11 28.54
C LYS A 719 -0.33 19.53 27.95
N LEU A 720 0.32 18.63 27.20
CA LEU A 720 1.59 18.91 26.54
C LEU A 720 1.40 19.33 25.09
N TYR A 721 0.55 18.61 24.36
CA TYR A 721 0.27 18.89 22.96
C TYR A 721 -1.13 18.41 22.59
N CYS A 722 -1.86 19.21 21.84
CA CYS A 722 -3.21 18.89 21.36
C CYS A 722 -3.33 19.18 19.88
N SER A 723 -4.07 18.33 19.18
CA SER A 723 -4.48 18.54 17.79
C SER A 723 -6.00 18.41 17.65
N LYS A 724 -6.57 19.08 16.66
CA LYS A 724 -8.01 19.16 16.46
C LYS A 724 -8.52 17.87 15.82
N PHE A 725 -9.64 17.37 16.32
CA PHE A 725 -10.33 16.22 15.75
C PHE A 725 -11.80 16.55 15.54
N LEU A 726 -12.35 16.31 14.34
CA LEU A 726 -13.70 16.76 14.01
C LEU A 726 -14.74 16.07 14.91
N ASP A 727 -15.64 16.86 15.50
CA ASP A 727 -16.79 16.32 16.21
C ASP A 727 -17.92 16.00 15.22
N THR A 728 -18.18 14.72 15.02
CA THR A 728 -19.21 14.26 14.08
C THR A 728 -20.63 14.38 14.63
N THR A 729 -20.82 14.59 15.93
CA THR A 729 -22.16 14.57 16.55
C THR A 729 -22.75 15.95 16.79
N VAL A 730 -22.01 17.04 16.59
CA VAL A 730 -22.50 18.41 16.79
C VAL A 730 -22.06 19.35 15.66
N GLY A 731 -22.74 20.49 15.55
CA GLY A 731 -22.48 21.51 14.53
C GLY A 731 -22.51 20.96 13.10
N ALA A 732 -21.70 21.55 12.22
CA ALA A 732 -21.62 21.13 10.82
C ALA A 732 -21.11 19.69 10.65
N GLY A 733 -20.43 19.13 11.65
CA GLY A 733 -19.95 17.74 11.63
C GLY A 733 -21.09 16.72 11.61
N GLN A 734 -22.34 17.10 11.94
CA GLN A 734 -23.51 16.22 11.78
C GLN A 734 -23.84 15.92 10.31
N HIS A 735 -23.45 16.81 9.39
CA HIS A 735 -23.80 16.69 7.98
C HIS A 735 -22.90 15.68 7.26
N PRO A 736 -23.45 14.62 6.61
CA PRO A 736 -22.65 13.55 6.01
C PRO A 736 -21.60 14.02 4.99
N LEU A 737 -21.93 15.03 4.18
CA LEU A 737 -20.96 15.59 3.22
C LEU A 737 -19.77 16.28 3.88
N ILE A 738 -19.96 16.93 5.05
CA ILE A 738 -18.87 17.59 5.78
C ILE A 738 -17.96 16.53 6.42
N ARG A 739 -18.53 15.42 6.91
CA ARG A 739 -17.74 14.30 7.44
C ARG A 739 -16.88 13.65 6.37
N ALA A 740 -17.42 13.50 5.16
CA ALA A 740 -16.83 12.72 4.08
C ALA A 740 -15.90 13.52 3.15
N PHE A 741 -16.12 14.83 3.01
CA PHE A 741 -15.44 15.68 2.04
C PHE A 741 -14.98 17.00 2.64
N TRP A 742 -13.83 17.50 2.16
CA TRP A 742 -13.33 18.79 2.55
C TRP A 742 -14.14 19.87 1.83
N ILE A 743 -14.83 20.69 2.62
CA ILE A 743 -15.67 21.78 2.15
C ILE A 743 -15.22 23.07 2.86
N PRO A 744 -14.99 24.18 2.11
CA PRO A 744 -14.61 25.46 2.69
C PRO A 744 -15.63 25.96 3.72
N ASP A 745 -15.17 26.69 4.74
CA ASP A 745 -16.01 27.07 5.88
C ASP A 745 -17.22 27.92 5.49
N LYS A 746 -17.07 28.86 4.54
CA LYS A 746 -18.19 29.67 4.04
C LYS A 746 -19.30 28.82 3.41
N VAL A 747 -18.91 27.79 2.65
CA VAL A 747 -19.84 26.85 2.01
C VAL A 747 -20.44 25.91 3.05
N THR A 748 -19.64 25.48 4.02
CA THR A 748 -20.09 24.67 5.15
C THR A 748 -21.21 25.36 5.93
N ILE A 749 -21.01 26.64 6.29
CA ILE A 749 -22.02 27.44 7.00
C ILE A 749 -23.29 27.59 6.16
N ALA A 750 -23.17 27.84 4.86
CA ALA A 750 -24.32 27.92 3.97
C ALA A 750 -25.10 26.59 3.87
N LEU A 751 -24.39 25.46 3.69
CA LEU A 751 -24.99 24.13 3.59
C LEU A 751 -25.66 23.67 4.89
N THR A 752 -25.09 24.05 6.02
CA THR A 752 -25.54 23.60 7.36
C THR A 752 -26.39 24.64 8.09
N ARG A 753 -27.00 25.57 7.34
CA ARG A 753 -27.95 26.58 7.84
C ARG A 753 -27.38 27.42 8.99
N GLY A 754 -26.13 27.85 8.86
CA GLY A 754 -25.45 28.73 9.82
C GLY A 754 -24.50 28.00 10.79
N GLN A 755 -24.41 26.67 10.76
CA GLN A 755 -23.54 25.92 11.67
C GLN A 755 -22.08 25.88 11.19
N SER A 756 -21.14 25.94 12.13
CA SER A 756 -19.70 25.80 11.86
C SER A 756 -19.20 24.40 12.25
N LYS A 757 -18.01 24.03 11.76
CA LYS A 757 -17.32 22.80 12.20
C LYS A 757 -16.91 22.97 13.66
N VAL A 758 -17.27 21.98 14.48
CA VAL A 758 -16.90 21.89 15.90
C VAL A 758 -15.82 20.84 16.05
N TRP A 759 -14.85 21.10 16.92
CA TRP A 759 -13.65 20.29 17.07
C TRP A 759 -13.54 19.82 18.52
N GLY A 760 -13.11 18.56 18.69
CA GLY A 760 -12.58 18.05 19.93
C GLY A 760 -11.06 18.22 19.99
N ASP A 761 -10.54 18.16 21.21
CA ASP A 761 -9.11 18.22 21.50
C ASP A 761 -8.58 16.79 21.72
N TYR A 762 -7.79 16.29 20.77
CA TYR A 762 -7.02 15.05 20.94
C TYR A 762 -5.66 15.44 21.52
N CYS A 763 -5.35 15.03 22.75
CA CYS A 763 -4.20 15.54 23.47
C CYS A 763 -3.32 14.44 24.05
N LEU A 764 -2.01 14.72 24.07
CA LEU A 764 -1.06 14.11 24.99
C LEU A 764 -0.99 14.94 26.26
N ALA A 765 -1.21 14.31 27.40
CA ALA A 765 -1.08 14.89 28.73
C ALA A 765 -0.02 14.15 29.54
N ARG A 766 0.64 14.88 30.43
CA ARG A 766 1.57 14.35 31.44
C ARG A 766 0.92 14.41 32.80
N ARG A 767 1.10 13.36 33.59
CA ARG A 767 0.66 13.36 34.97
C ARG A 767 1.55 14.28 35.80
N LYS A 768 0.94 15.18 36.57
CA LYS A 768 1.66 16.00 37.53
C LYS A 768 2.12 15.12 38.67
N SER A 769 3.37 15.29 39.11
CA SER A 769 3.85 14.67 40.33
C SER A 769 2.95 15.09 41.48
N ILE A 770 2.36 14.12 42.18
CA ILE A 770 1.69 14.39 43.47
C ILE A 770 2.76 15.03 44.36
N PRO A 771 2.57 16.27 44.87
CA PRO A 771 3.49 16.79 45.86
C PRO A 771 3.50 15.82 47.05
N LEU A 772 4.70 15.33 47.39
CA LEU A 772 4.98 14.59 48.63
C LEU A 772 4.74 15.53 49.83
N THR A 773 3.48 15.85 50.10
CA THR A 773 3.07 16.58 51.30
C THR A 773 1.74 16.03 51.74
N SER A 774 1.72 15.50 52.97
CA SER A 774 0.56 15.05 53.77
C SER A 774 0.12 13.58 53.70
N ALA A 775 1.04 12.63 53.94
CA ALA A 775 0.65 11.29 54.36
C ALA A 775 1.58 10.70 55.43
N ILE A 776 1.68 11.38 56.59
CA ILE A 776 1.93 10.74 57.90
C ILE A 776 1.25 11.62 58.98
N PRO A 777 0.15 11.18 59.63
CA PRO A 777 -0.02 11.41 61.06
C PRO A 777 0.81 10.43 61.88
#